data_AF-A0A369MR84-F1
#
_entry.id   AF-A0A369MR84-F1
#
_cell.length_a   1.000
_cell.length_b   1.000
_cell.length_c   1.000
_cell.angle_alpha   90.00
_cell.angle_beta   90.00
_cell.angle_gamma   90.00
#
_symmetry.space_group_name_H-M   'P 1'
#
loop_
_entity.id
_entity.type
_entity.pdbx_description
1 polymer ?
#
loop_
_entity_poly.entity_id
_entity_poly.type
_entity_poly.pdbx_seq_one_letter_code
_entity_poly.pdbx_strand_id
1 'polypeptide(L)'
;MQNMSGSQLRESFAFSRRNAVLFCAALLALACALVALAPGQAHAKSYTMPKVDIQAQVETDGALQVTEQRTFDFDGDFSAVWWTFDGLPQNASLKINGVRMANVDADGTVVGDWTTLPSEAFVLGWRESGGPGKDSYSFDAPKNSVYVFFNASDDRRIIELDYTVVNGAQAYSDIGEVYWKYVGSQWKEASDNVTMTLALPVPQGTEVVPGENVRAWGHGPLDGKVTVNADGTVTYAVPHVAAGQFAEARVAFPVKWLTNLSPESAALHQGENRLDTVLKEEKDWSDQANRTRVLSLAFVIGCGVVCVLLLAWALRAYFKYGREYQPRFTDEYWRDVPDPSIHPAAIGRLWRWDRESQDDFTATLMHLAHVGAIRIDAGSYEEPGAFGRMKTVDDYYITRLPAADNVTDPIDRQALDLLFGTLAGGTDSLWFGTIKKYGEDHPQEFVDAMQGWQGALSAATNREDFFEAKGKRYQGYLIALAVVVALSGVAIWILMSNFIPLIFMIPTAIALGVIGNYMPRRSVKGNELTAKSKALRNWLTDFSSLDERPPTDVKVWGEFMVYAYLFGVADQAIKQLQTTMPQLFEYDGSMGMTYMPWWFWYTGGHTAAGSAMPSVSDMLQTSMTNTMSTAQAALSGASGNFSSGGGFGGGFSGGGGGGFGGGGGAR
;
A
#
# COMPACT_ATOMS: atom_id res chain seq x y z
N MET A 1 32.44 -6.18 29.32
CA MET A 1 31.14 -5.78 28.76
C MET A 1 30.10 -6.01 29.86
N GLN A 2 29.20 -5.05 30.11
CA GLN A 2 28.32 -5.09 31.29
C GLN A 2 27.09 -5.97 31.06
N ASN A 3 26.69 -6.72 32.09
CA ASN A 3 25.45 -7.50 32.07
C ASN A 3 24.25 -6.57 32.32
N MET A 4 23.39 -6.41 31.32
CA MET A 4 22.09 -5.74 31.48
C MET A 4 21.09 -6.70 32.14
N SER A 5 20.23 -6.19 33.02
CA SER A 5 19.23 -6.98 33.73
C SER A 5 17.97 -7.25 32.88
N GLY A 6 17.15 -8.23 33.31
CA GLY A 6 15.91 -8.60 32.62
C GLY A 6 14.87 -7.47 32.50
N SER A 7 14.90 -6.47 33.39
CA SER A 7 14.02 -5.29 33.30
C SER A 7 14.41 -4.39 32.13
N GLN A 8 15.70 -4.08 31.95
CA GLN A 8 16.18 -3.27 30.82
C GLN A 8 15.94 -3.95 29.46
N LEU A 9 15.95 -5.29 29.42
CA LEU A 9 15.50 -6.05 28.27
C LEU A 9 13.99 -5.89 28.02
N ARG A 10 13.13 -6.00 29.05
CA ARG A 10 11.68 -5.80 28.91
C ARG A 10 11.32 -4.39 28.43
N GLU A 11 11.92 -3.34 28.98
CA GLU A 11 11.72 -1.97 28.52
C GLU A 11 12.13 -1.81 27.05
N SER A 12 13.33 -2.31 26.69
CA SER A 12 13.81 -2.31 25.30
C SER A 12 12.85 -3.04 24.35
N PHE A 13 12.31 -4.20 24.72
CA PHE A 13 11.40 -4.98 23.86
C PHE A 13 9.98 -4.41 23.75
N ALA A 14 9.42 -3.86 24.84
CA ALA A 14 8.11 -3.20 24.80
C ALA A 14 8.17 -1.90 23.97
N PHE A 15 9.20 -1.09 24.20
CA PHE A 15 9.49 0.11 23.43
C PHE A 15 9.74 -0.24 21.95
N SER A 16 10.51 -1.30 21.67
CA SER A 16 10.74 -1.80 20.30
C SER A 16 9.46 -2.22 19.59
N ARG A 17 8.57 -3.00 20.23
CA ARG A 17 7.29 -3.40 19.62
C ARG A 17 6.37 -2.22 19.36
N ARG A 18 6.20 -1.32 20.34
CA ARG A 18 5.36 -0.13 20.18
C ARG A 18 5.91 0.78 19.08
N ASN A 19 7.22 1.01 19.05
CA ASN A 19 7.85 1.85 18.03
C ASN A 19 7.85 1.20 16.65
N ALA A 20 7.96 -0.13 16.54
CA ALA A 20 7.82 -0.83 15.26
C ALA A 20 6.38 -0.73 14.70
N VAL A 21 5.36 -0.88 15.54
CA VAL A 21 3.96 -0.69 15.13
C VAL A 21 3.69 0.77 14.77
N LEU A 22 4.15 1.73 15.58
CA LEU A 22 4.03 3.16 15.28
C LEU A 22 4.79 3.55 14.00
N PHE A 23 5.96 2.95 13.72
CA PHE A 23 6.72 3.19 12.50
C PHE A 23 6.02 2.61 11.27
N CYS A 24 5.52 1.36 11.33
CA CYS A 24 4.71 0.78 10.27
C CYS A 24 3.40 1.55 10.05
N ALA A 25 2.74 2.03 11.12
CA ALA A 25 1.54 2.85 11.03
C ALA A 25 1.85 4.24 10.45
N ALA A 26 2.95 4.88 10.83
CA ALA A 26 3.40 6.14 10.25
C ALA A 26 3.79 6.00 8.77
N LEU A 27 4.38 4.87 8.37
CA LEU A 27 4.71 4.57 6.97
C LEU A 27 3.46 4.24 6.14
N LEU A 28 2.49 3.52 6.70
CA LEU A 28 1.20 3.28 6.06
C LEU A 28 0.40 4.57 5.94
N ALA A 29 0.38 5.40 7.00
CA ALA A 29 -0.24 6.73 6.97
C ALA A 29 0.46 7.66 5.97
N LEU A 30 1.78 7.61 5.84
CA LEU A 30 2.54 8.34 4.82
C LEU A 30 2.19 7.85 3.41
N ALA A 31 2.08 6.54 3.18
CA ALA A 31 1.66 5.99 1.90
C ALA A 31 0.22 6.36 1.55
N CYS A 32 -0.72 6.25 2.49
CA CYS A 32 -2.11 6.68 2.31
C CYS A 32 -2.22 8.20 2.12
N ALA A 33 -1.40 9.00 2.81
CA ALA A 33 -1.32 10.45 2.59
C ALA A 33 -0.77 10.78 1.20
N LEU A 34 0.28 10.09 0.73
CA LEU A 34 0.81 10.27 -0.64
C LEU A 34 -0.23 9.92 -1.72
N VAL A 35 -1.08 8.91 -1.49
CA VAL A 35 -2.19 8.58 -2.38
C VAL A 35 -3.35 9.60 -2.27
N ALA A 36 -3.67 10.08 -1.06
CA ALA A 36 -4.67 11.13 -0.85
C ALA A 36 -4.21 12.55 -1.28
N LEU A 37 -2.91 12.72 -1.49
CA LEU A 37 -2.28 13.91 -2.10
C LEU A 37 -2.16 13.81 -3.62
N ALA A 38 -2.64 12.72 -4.24
CA ALA A 38 -2.85 12.71 -5.68
C ALA A 38 -3.87 13.80 -6.04
N PRO A 39 -3.60 14.67 -7.04
CA PRO A 39 -4.47 15.79 -7.34
C PRO A 39 -5.83 15.29 -7.83
N GLY A 40 -6.89 15.63 -7.11
CA GLY A 40 -8.26 15.42 -7.57
C GLY A 40 -8.54 16.28 -8.81
N GLN A 41 -9.30 15.75 -9.76
CA GLN A 41 -9.70 16.50 -10.95
C GLN A 41 -10.59 17.67 -10.56
N ALA A 42 -10.12 18.89 -10.84
CA ALA A 42 -10.94 20.08 -10.79
C ALA A 42 -11.66 20.24 -12.14
N HIS A 43 -12.98 20.47 -12.11
CA HIS A 43 -13.77 20.79 -13.30
C HIS A 43 -13.47 22.24 -13.76
N ALA A 44 -12.29 22.44 -14.32
CA ALA A 44 -11.99 23.56 -15.20
C ALA A 44 -12.31 23.16 -16.64
N LYS A 45 -12.68 24.12 -17.49
CA LYS A 45 -12.81 23.90 -18.94
C LYS A 45 -11.52 23.32 -19.52
N SER A 46 -11.65 22.38 -20.45
CA SER A 46 -10.55 21.60 -20.98
C SER A 46 -10.63 21.52 -22.51
N TYR A 47 -9.55 21.09 -23.16
CA TYR A 47 -9.58 20.79 -24.58
C TYR A 47 -8.53 19.73 -24.94
N THR A 48 -8.73 19.04 -26.06
CA THR A 48 -7.73 18.10 -26.61
C THR A 48 -7.42 18.43 -28.06
N MET A 49 -6.31 17.91 -28.58
CA MET A 49 -5.95 18.00 -30.01
C MET A 49 -5.89 16.60 -30.64
N PRO A 50 -7.04 15.96 -30.92
CA PRO A 50 -7.11 14.55 -31.31
C PRO A 50 -6.47 14.23 -32.68
N LYS A 51 -6.16 15.25 -33.49
CA LYS A 51 -5.49 15.11 -34.78
C LYS A 51 -4.70 16.38 -35.14
N VAL A 52 -3.48 16.19 -35.62
CA VAL A 52 -2.61 17.24 -36.18
C VAL A 52 -2.03 16.75 -37.51
N ASP A 53 -2.30 17.47 -38.60
CA ASP A 53 -1.71 17.20 -39.91
C ASP A 53 -0.98 18.44 -40.44
N ILE A 54 0.26 18.26 -40.90
CA ILE A 54 1.14 19.36 -41.27
C ILE A 54 1.78 19.06 -42.62
N GLN A 55 1.43 19.86 -43.62
CA GLN A 55 2.00 19.77 -44.97
C GLN A 55 3.01 20.92 -45.14
N ALA A 56 4.25 20.61 -45.49
CA ALA A 56 5.32 21.60 -45.61
C ALA A 56 6.11 21.43 -46.90
N GLN A 57 6.48 22.54 -47.55
CA GLN A 57 7.27 22.58 -48.78
C GLN A 57 8.47 23.49 -48.57
N VAL A 58 9.68 22.95 -48.80
CA VAL A 58 10.89 23.76 -48.94
C VAL A 58 10.94 24.27 -50.39
N GLU A 59 11.05 25.58 -50.54
CA GLU A 59 11.17 26.25 -51.83
C GLU A 59 12.61 26.40 -52.30
N THR A 60 12.78 26.63 -53.60
CA THR A 60 14.12 26.84 -54.19
C THR A 60 14.84 28.10 -53.69
N ASP A 61 14.13 29.04 -53.06
CA ASP A 61 14.70 30.24 -52.43
C ASP A 61 15.05 30.08 -50.93
N GLY A 62 14.81 28.89 -50.37
CA GLY A 62 15.03 28.60 -48.94
C GLY A 62 13.85 28.94 -48.02
N ALA A 63 12.73 29.44 -48.55
CA ALA A 63 11.51 29.56 -47.77
C ALA A 63 10.92 28.17 -47.44
N LEU A 64 10.32 28.04 -46.25
CA LEU A 64 9.52 26.89 -45.86
C LEU A 64 8.05 27.32 -45.81
N GLN A 65 7.25 26.93 -46.78
CA GLN A 65 5.79 27.08 -46.75
C GLN A 65 5.20 25.95 -45.90
N VAL A 66 4.20 26.27 -45.07
CA VAL A 66 3.56 25.31 -44.17
C VAL A 66 2.05 25.55 -44.12
N THR A 67 1.29 24.49 -44.33
CA THR A 67 -0.14 24.40 -44.01
C THR A 67 -0.30 23.45 -42.82
N GLU A 68 -0.72 24.00 -41.68
CA GLU A 68 -0.85 23.28 -40.42
C GLU A 68 -2.32 23.19 -40.02
N GLN A 69 -2.89 21.99 -40.08
CA GLN A 69 -4.25 21.69 -39.63
C GLN A 69 -4.22 21.06 -38.23
N ARG A 70 -4.94 21.66 -37.28
CA ARG A 70 -5.20 21.07 -35.96
C ARG A 70 -6.69 20.96 -35.70
N THR A 71 -7.15 19.76 -35.35
CA THR A 71 -8.46 19.56 -34.76
C THR A 71 -8.37 19.83 -33.26
N PHE A 72 -9.28 20.64 -32.74
CA PHE A 72 -9.48 20.92 -31.32
C PHE A 72 -10.85 20.41 -30.89
N ASP A 73 -10.92 19.75 -29.74
CA ASP A 73 -12.15 19.27 -29.10
C ASP A 73 -12.30 20.04 -27.78
N PHE A 74 -13.30 20.92 -27.67
CA PHE A 74 -13.46 21.84 -26.53
C PHE A 74 -14.56 21.39 -25.55
N ASP A 75 -14.25 21.44 -24.25
CA ASP A 75 -15.16 21.19 -23.12
C ASP A 75 -15.24 22.47 -22.28
N GLY A 76 -16.37 23.19 -22.37
CA GLY A 76 -16.57 24.55 -21.89
C GLY A 76 -16.34 25.66 -22.94
N ASP A 77 -16.48 26.92 -22.53
CA ASP A 77 -16.41 28.09 -23.42
C ASP A 77 -14.97 28.47 -23.82
N PHE A 78 -14.68 28.60 -25.12
CA PHE A 78 -13.39 29.07 -25.64
C PHE A 78 -13.53 30.23 -26.63
N SER A 79 -12.55 31.13 -26.58
CA SER A 79 -12.50 32.44 -27.25
C SER A 79 -11.32 32.62 -28.20
N ALA A 80 -10.24 31.84 -27.99
CA ALA A 80 -9.09 31.83 -28.89
C ALA A 80 -8.26 30.55 -28.78
N VAL A 81 -7.57 30.23 -29.87
CA VAL A 81 -6.32 29.45 -29.84
C VAL A 81 -5.15 30.33 -30.28
N TRP A 82 -3.92 29.91 -29.99
CA TRP A 82 -2.73 30.55 -30.53
C TRP A 82 -1.57 29.59 -30.76
N TRP A 83 -0.68 29.99 -31.65
CA TRP A 83 0.64 29.42 -31.92
C TRP A 83 1.72 30.44 -31.54
N THR A 84 2.90 29.98 -31.14
CA THR A 84 4.10 30.79 -30.90
C THR A 84 5.30 30.11 -31.56
N PHE A 85 6.11 30.88 -32.31
CA PHE A 85 7.24 30.36 -33.07
C PHE A 85 8.58 30.90 -32.53
N ASP A 86 9.11 30.22 -31.51
CA ASP A 86 10.41 30.54 -30.91
C ASP A 86 11.59 29.96 -31.70
N GLY A 87 12.78 30.54 -31.51
CA GLY A 87 14.04 29.97 -31.98
C GLY A 87 14.26 29.92 -33.50
N LEU A 88 13.56 30.76 -34.27
CA LEU A 88 13.70 30.85 -35.73
C LEU A 88 15.18 30.91 -36.19
N PRO A 89 15.54 30.32 -37.35
CA PRO A 89 16.90 30.34 -37.85
C PRO A 89 17.47 31.75 -38.03
N GLN A 90 18.80 31.88 -38.06
CA GLN A 90 19.44 33.15 -38.34
C GLN A 90 19.02 33.67 -39.73
N ASN A 91 18.68 34.96 -39.81
CA ASN A 91 18.04 35.64 -40.96
C ASN A 91 16.62 35.18 -41.35
N ALA A 92 16.01 34.24 -40.63
CA ALA A 92 14.64 33.82 -40.89
C ALA A 92 13.59 34.78 -40.31
N SER A 93 12.39 34.78 -40.91
CA SER A 93 11.24 35.51 -40.40
C SER A 93 9.92 34.81 -40.73
N LEU A 94 8.89 35.04 -39.92
CA LEU A 94 7.59 34.42 -40.06
C LEU A 94 6.60 35.36 -40.78
N LYS A 95 6.01 34.87 -41.86
CA LYS A 95 4.90 35.50 -42.60
C LYS A 95 3.67 34.62 -42.48
N ILE A 96 2.53 35.20 -42.12
CA ILE A 96 1.24 34.49 -42.14
C ILE A 96 0.55 34.79 -43.47
N ASN A 97 0.11 33.76 -44.17
CA ASN A 97 -0.57 33.86 -45.46
C ASN A 97 -2.09 33.90 -45.27
N GLY A 98 -2.62 33.08 -44.36
CA GLY A 98 -4.03 33.05 -44.03
C GLY A 98 -4.36 32.12 -42.87
N VAL A 99 -5.61 32.21 -42.40
CA VAL A 99 -6.22 31.26 -41.45
C VAL A 99 -7.63 30.95 -41.94
N ARG A 100 -8.03 29.69 -41.85
CA ARG A 100 -9.43 29.26 -42.01
C ARG A 100 -9.81 28.22 -40.98
N MET A 101 -11.10 28.13 -40.66
CA MET A 101 -11.63 27.14 -39.73
C MET A 101 -12.94 26.52 -40.23
N ALA A 102 -13.26 25.34 -39.72
CA ALA A 102 -14.55 24.68 -39.92
C ALA A 102 -14.90 23.82 -38.70
N ASN A 103 -16.18 23.50 -38.52
CA ASN A 103 -16.60 22.52 -37.52
C ASN A 103 -16.35 21.10 -38.05
N VAL A 104 -16.15 20.13 -37.15
CA VAL A 104 -15.94 18.73 -37.51
C VAL A 104 -16.81 17.80 -36.66
N ASP A 105 -17.05 16.59 -37.19
CA ASP A 105 -17.83 15.55 -36.49
C ASP A 105 -17.00 14.69 -35.53
N ALA A 106 -17.64 13.64 -35.00
CA ALA A 106 -17.04 12.66 -34.09
C ALA A 106 -15.83 11.93 -34.69
N ASP A 107 -15.78 11.75 -36.01
CA ASP A 107 -14.70 11.10 -36.75
C ASP A 107 -13.63 12.10 -37.24
N GLY A 108 -13.85 13.40 -37.05
CA GLY A 108 -12.96 14.48 -37.47
C GLY A 108 -13.16 14.92 -38.93
N THR A 109 -14.30 14.57 -39.54
CA THR A 109 -14.67 15.01 -40.91
C THR A 109 -15.25 16.42 -40.85
N VAL A 110 -14.94 17.27 -41.83
CA VAL A 110 -15.47 18.65 -41.91
C VAL A 110 -16.97 18.65 -42.15
N VAL A 111 -17.70 19.39 -41.32
CA VAL A 111 -19.15 19.58 -41.39
C VAL A 111 -19.46 21.01 -41.82
N GLY A 112 -19.99 21.17 -43.03
CA GLY A 112 -20.25 22.48 -43.63
C GLY A 112 -19.06 23.05 -44.41
N ASP A 113 -19.06 24.36 -44.62
CA ASP A 113 -18.05 25.07 -45.43
C ASP A 113 -16.89 25.62 -44.58
N TRP A 114 -15.70 25.70 -45.18
CA TRP A 114 -14.55 26.36 -44.59
C TRP A 114 -14.75 27.88 -44.53
N THR A 115 -14.62 28.47 -43.35
CA THR A 115 -14.65 29.92 -43.14
C THR A 115 -13.24 30.49 -43.10
N THR A 116 -12.86 31.25 -44.14
CA THR A 116 -11.61 32.03 -44.14
C THR A 116 -11.74 33.24 -43.23
N LEU A 117 -10.79 33.42 -42.32
CA LEU A 117 -10.84 34.46 -41.29
C LEU A 117 -10.18 35.76 -41.78
N PRO A 118 -10.74 36.95 -41.45
CA PRO A 118 -10.08 38.22 -41.71
C PRO A 118 -8.86 38.40 -40.79
N SER A 119 -7.83 39.08 -41.29
CA SER A 119 -6.67 39.49 -40.49
C SER A 119 -6.95 40.83 -39.81
N GLU A 120 -6.69 40.91 -38.51
CA GLU A 120 -6.80 42.13 -37.69
C GLU A 120 -5.42 42.58 -37.18
N ALA A 121 -5.23 43.88 -36.98
CA ALA A 121 -4.00 44.43 -36.41
C ALA A 121 -3.88 44.08 -34.92
N PHE A 122 -2.74 43.56 -34.48
CA PHE A 122 -2.61 43.01 -33.12
C PHE A 122 -2.64 44.07 -32.02
N VAL A 123 -3.49 43.84 -31.01
CA VAL A 123 -3.59 44.68 -29.81
C VAL A 123 -3.01 43.93 -28.61
N LEU A 124 -2.05 44.52 -27.91
CA LEU A 124 -1.31 43.89 -26.80
C LEU A 124 -2.20 43.25 -25.71
N GLY A 125 -3.39 43.81 -25.45
CA GLY A 125 -4.36 43.24 -24.49
C GLY A 125 -4.86 41.84 -24.87
N TRP A 126 -4.89 41.50 -26.16
CA TRP A 126 -5.31 40.18 -26.65
C TRP A 126 -4.33 39.04 -26.34
N ARG A 127 -3.20 39.32 -25.67
CA ARG A 127 -2.41 38.27 -25.00
C ARG A 127 -3.17 37.64 -23.83
N GLU A 128 -4.02 38.42 -23.16
CA GLU A 128 -4.75 38.00 -21.94
C GLU A 128 -6.29 38.02 -22.11
N SER A 129 -6.83 38.64 -23.16
CA SER A 129 -8.29 38.82 -23.36
C SER A 129 -8.82 38.27 -24.70
N GLY A 130 -10.14 38.04 -24.77
CA GLY A 130 -10.88 37.40 -25.87
C GLY A 130 -10.98 38.16 -27.20
N GLY A 131 -9.90 38.77 -27.67
CA GLY A 131 -9.79 39.25 -29.06
C GLY A 131 -10.68 40.45 -29.43
N PRO A 132 -10.97 40.62 -30.74
CA PRO A 132 -11.80 41.71 -31.25
C PRO A 132 -13.31 41.49 -31.12
N GLY A 133 -13.77 40.44 -30.42
CA GLY A 133 -15.19 40.13 -30.26
C GLY A 133 -15.89 39.61 -31.52
N LYS A 134 -15.12 39.12 -32.50
CA LYS A 134 -15.57 38.51 -33.75
C LYS A 134 -14.55 37.47 -34.23
N ASP A 135 -14.98 36.58 -35.10
CA ASP A 135 -14.13 35.54 -35.68
C ASP A 135 -13.09 36.18 -36.62
N SER A 136 -11.80 36.04 -36.29
CA SER A 136 -10.68 36.65 -37.01
C SER A 136 -9.34 36.04 -36.59
N TYR A 137 -8.24 36.40 -37.26
CA TYR A 137 -6.89 36.11 -36.77
C TYR A 137 -6.02 37.36 -36.65
N SER A 138 -4.91 37.28 -35.93
CA SER A 138 -3.95 38.38 -35.78
C SER A 138 -2.54 37.89 -35.45
N PHE A 139 -1.51 38.66 -35.83
CA PHE A 139 -0.10 38.28 -35.68
C PHE A 139 0.68 39.27 -34.79
N ASP A 140 1.12 38.76 -33.64
CA ASP A 140 2.00 39.45 -32.68
C ASP A 140 3.47 39.23 -33.09
N ALA A 141 3.92 39.96 -34.11
CA ALA A 141 5.28 39.81 -34.65
C ALA A 141 6.41 39.94 -33.60
N PRO A 142 6.33 40.84 -32.59
CA PRO A 142 7.31 40.88 -31.47
C PRO A 142 7.39 39.61 -30.60
N LYS A 143 6.47 38.65 -30.78
CA LYS A 143 6.46 37.34 -30.14
C LYS A 143 6.45 36.16 -31.11
N ASN A 144 6.45 36.42 -32.42
CA ASN A 144 6.12 35.44 -33.46
C ASN A 144 4.86 34.62 -33.09
N SER A 145 3.82 35.25 -32.53
CA SER A 145 2.61 34.53 -32.08
C SER A 145 1.40 34.83 -32.97
N VAL A 146 0.72 33.79 -33.43
CA VAL A 146 -0.54 33.90 -34.20
C VAL A 146 -1.69 33.60 -33.28
N TYR A 147 -2.61 34.53 -33.11
CA TYR A 147 -3.85 34.35 -32.37
C TYR A 147 -5.02 34.18 -33.34
N VAL A 148 -5.85 33.18 -33.10
CA VAL A 148 -7.08 32.90 -33.85
C VAL A 148 -8.25 33.01 -32.89
N PHE A 149 -9.12 34.00 -33.12
CA PHE A 149 -10.24 34.36 -32.27
C PHE A 149 -11.55 33.83 -32.86
N PHE A 150 -12.42 33.33 -32.00
CA PHE A 150 -13.74 32.78 -32.35
C PHE A 150 -14.60 32.71 -31.08
N ASN A 151 -15.79 32.11 -31.15
CA ASN A 151 -16.49 31.62 -29.96
C ASN A 151 -16.89 30.15 -30.17
N ALA A 152 -16.50 29.28 -29.23
CA ALA A 152 -16.86 27.87 -29.16
C ALA A 152 -17.34 27.54 -27.73
N SER A 153 -18.23 26.56 -27.60
CA SER A 153 -18.77 26.09 -26.33
C SER A 153 -19.25 24.65 -26.57
N ASP A 154 -18.62 23.68 -25.91
CA ASP A 154 -18.86 22.23 -26.11
C ASP A 154 -18.86 21.80 -27.60
N ASP A 155 -17.84 22.25 -28.35
CA ASP A 155 -17.79 22.24 -29.83
C ASP A 155 -16.42 21.75 -30.33
N ARG A 156 -16.38 21.18 -31.54
CA ARG A 156 -15.17 20.60 -32.14
C ARG A 156 -14.87 21.24 -33.50
N ARG A 157 -13.66 21.79 -33.63
CA ARG A 157 -13.25 22.56 -34.81
C ARG A 157 -11.91 22.13 -35.35
N ILE A 158 -11.76 22.18 -36.67
CA ILE A 158 -10.46 22.18 -37.34
C ILE A 158 -10.08 23.62 -37.66
N ILE A 159 -8.83 23.98 -37.37
CA ILE A 159 -8.24 25.28 -37.71
C ILE A 159 -7.01 24.99 -38.56
N GLU A 160 -6.95 25.65 -39.72
CA GLU A 160 -5.81 25.61 -40.63
C GLU A 160 -5.08 26.95 -40.58
N LEU A 161 -3.77 26.89 -40.31
CA LEU A 161 -2.84 28.01 -40.35
C LEU A 161 -1.93 27.84 -41.57
N ASP A 162 -2.01 28.77 -42.52
CA ASP A 162 -1.11 28.86 -43.68
C ASP A 162 -0.05 29.95 -43.41
N TYR A 163 1.21 29.53 -43.39
CA TYR A 163 2.36 30.38 -43.09
C TYR A 163 3.59 30.07 -43.93
N THR A 164 4.55 30.98 -43.89
CA THR A 164 5.86 30.82 -44.53
C THR A 164 6.94 31.29 -43.58
N VAL A 165 7.87 30.38 -43.26
CA VAL A 165 9.14 30.73 -42.62
C VAL A 165 10.11 31.09 -43.73
N VAL A 166 10.27 32.39 -43.97
CA VAL A 166 11.24 32.94 -44.92
C VAL A 166 12.64 32.55 -44.42
N ASN A 167 13.49 32.01 -45.30
CA ASN A 167 14.78 31.37 -44.95
C ASN A 167 14.68 30.21 -43.93
N GLY A 168 13.54 29.52 -43.87
CA GLY A 168 13.31 28.37 -42.98
C GLY A 168 14.18 27.15 -43.29
N ALA A 169 14.67 27.01 -44.53
CA ALA A 169 15.76 26.11 -44.89
C ALA A 169 17.07 26.90 -44.99
N GLN A 170 18.09 26.45 -44.26
CA GLN A 170 19.39 27.12 -44.18
C GLN A 170 20.39 26.48 -45.14
N ALA A 171 21.16 27.30 -45.85
CA ALA A 171 22.11 26.85 -46.87
C ALA A 171 23.56 26.87 -46.32
N TYR A 172 24.19 25.70 -46.27
CA TYR A 172 25.60 25.51 -45.93
C TYR A 172 26.41 25.10 -47.18
N SER A 173 27.73 24.98 -47.07
CA SER A 173 28.60 24.72 -48.22
C SER A 173 28.43 23.33 -48.84
N ASP A 174 27.88 22.38 -48.08
CA ASP A 174 27.67 20.98 -48.44
C ASP A 174 26.19 20.57 -48.48
N ILE A 175 25.36 21.06 -47.54
CA ILE A 175 23.93 20.69 -47.41
C ILE A 175 23.00 21.90 -47.24
N GLY A 176 21.75 21.73 -47.66
CA GLY A 176 20.62 22.45 -47.09
C GLY A 176 20.13 21.73 -45.83
N GLU A 177 19.84 22.47 -44.75
CA GLU A 177 19.33 21.95 -43.48
C GLU A 177 17.96 22.58 -43.16
N VAL A 178 16.96 21.75 -42.89
CA VAL A 178 15.74 22.15 -42.16
C VAL A 178 15.82 21.51 -40.78
N TYR A 179 15.66 22.31 -39.72
CA TYR A 179 15.68 21.82 -38.34
C TYR A 179 14.57 22.46 -37.49
N TRP A 180 13.48 21.73 -37.27
CA TRP A 180 12.16 22.29 -36.92
C TRP A 180 11.34 21.40 -35.97
N LYS A 181 10.93 21.97 -34.84
CA LYS A 181 9.92 21.47 -33.90
C LYS A 181 8.52 21.76 -34.42
N TYR A 182 8.00 20.87 -35.27
CA TYR A 182 6.63 20.93 -35.79
C TYR A 182 5.57 20.69 -34.69
N VAL A 183 5.97 20.14 -33.54
CA VAL A 183 5.26 20.28 -32.26
C VAL A 183 6.28 20.69 -31.19
N GLY A 184 6.29 21.94 -30.74
CA GLY A 184 7.22 22.38 -29.67
C GLY A 184 6.69 22.15 -28.25
N SER A 185 7.60 22.01 -27.29
CA SER A 185 7.33 21.67 -25.87
C SER A 185 6.63 22.74 -25.03
N GLN A 186 5.98 23.71 -25.67
CA GLN A 186 5.19 24.76 -25.02
C GLN A 186 3.68 24.57 -25.26
N TRP A 187 3.27 23.55 -26.03
CA TRP A 187 1.85 23.19 -26.13
C TRP A 187 1.32 22.80 -24.76
N LYS A 188 0.25 23.49 -24.33
CA LYS A 188 -0.37 23.29 -23.01
C LYS A 188 -0.97 21.90 -22.84
N GLU A 189 -1.55 21.37 -23.91
CA GLU A 189 -2.20 20.06 -23.97
C GLU A 189 -1.49 19.16 -24.98
N ALA A 190 -1.72 17.85 -24.89
CA ALA A 190 -1.12 16.86 -25.78
C ALA A 190 -1.64 16.99 -27.23
N SER A 191 -0.80 16.57 -28.20
CA SER A 191 -1.17 16.44 -29.61
C SER A 191 -1.20 14.96 -30.00
N ASP A 192 -2.35 14.47 -30.48
CA ASP A 192 -2.53 13.09 -30.92
C ASP A 192 -2.53 12.96 -32.45
N ASN A 193 -2.23 11.75 -32.93
CA ASN A 193 -2.24 11.36 -34.35
C ASN A 193 -1.46 12.33 -35.25
N VAL A 194 -0.28 12.77 -34.78
CA VAL A 194 0.51 13.83 -35.42
C VAL A 194 1.18 13.30 -36.69
N THR A 195 0.87 13.92 -37.82
CA THR A 195 1.56 13.68 -39.09
C THR A 195 2.18 14.98 -39.60
N MET A 196 3.43 14.92 -40.07
CA MET A 196 4.08 16.02 -40.78
C MET A 196 4.77 15.47 -42.03
N THR A 197 4.50 16.06 -43.19
CA THR A 197 5.17 15.70 -44.46
C THR A 197 5.90 16.91 -45.02
N LEU A 198 7.22 16.77 -45.17
CA LEU A 198 8.11 17.79 -45.72
C LEU A 198 8.51 17.43 -47.16
N ALA A 199 8.00 18.17 -48.14
CA ALA A 199 8.45 18.10 -49.53
C ALA A 199 9.72 18.93 -49.75
N LEU A 200 10.72 18.35 -50.42
CA LEU A 200 11.97 19.00 -50.78
C LEU A 200 11.93 19.50 -52.25
N PRO A 201 12.72 20.53 -52.63
CA PRO A 201 12.73 21.09 -53.98
C PRO A 201 13.58 20.22 -54.94
N VAL A 202 13.21 18.94 -55.08
CA VAL A 202 13.96 17.96 -55.87
C VAL A 202 13.93 18.34 -57.36
N PRO A 203 15.08 18.59 -58.03
CA PRO A 203 15.10 18.94 -59.45
C PRO A 203 14.61 17.78 -60.30
N GLN A 204 13.78 18.08 -61.30
CA GLN A 204 13.12 17.08 -62.16
C GLN A 204 14.12 16.03 -62.71
N GLY A 205 13.83 14.75 -62.48
CA GLY A 205 14.69 13.64 -62.91
C GLY A 205 15.84 13.30 -61.96
N THR A 206 15.95 13.96 -60.81
CA THR A 206 16.89 13.57 -59.73
C THR A 206 16.30 12.43 -58.91
N GLU A 207 17.06 11.36 -58.71
CA GLU A 207 16.69 10.25 -57.82
C GLU A 207 16.95 10.62 -56.35
N VAL A 208 16.02 10.27 -55.46
CA VAL A 208 16.13 10.48 -54.01
C VAL A 208 16.57 9.17 -53.35
N VAL A 209 17.73 9.20 -52.69
CA VAL A 209 18.39 8.03 -52.11
C VAL A 209 18.53 8.23 -50.59
N PRO A 210 17.63 7.65 -49.78
CA PRO A 210 17.66 7.77 -48.33
C PRO A 210 18.99 7.32 -47.72
N GLY A 211 19.58 8.16 -46.88
CA GLY A 211 20.87 7.90 -46.23
C GLY A 211 22.09 8.34 -47.05
N GLU A 212 21.94 8.62 -48.35
CA GLU A 212 23.02 9.09 -49.24
C GLU A 212 22.91 10.57 -49.60
N ASN A 213 21.86 10.96 -50.33
CA ASN A 213 21.67 12.35 -50.76
C ASN A 213 20.64 13.11 -49.91
N VAL A 214 19.64 12.42 -49.35
CA VAL A 214 18.72 12.95 -48.34
C VAL A 214 18.85 12.14 -47.06
N ARG A 215 19.01 12.83 -45.93
CA ARG A 215 19.03 12.23 -44.59
C ARG A 215 18.00 12.93 -43.71
N ALA A 216 17.28 12.15 -42.91
CA ALA A 216 16.25 12.65 -42.02
C ALA A 216 16.35 11.99 -40.65
N TRP A 217 16.25 12.79 -39.60
CA TRP A 217 16.21 12.40 -38.20
C TRP A 217 14.97 12.98 -37.54
N GLY A 218 14.49 12.33 -36.48
CA GLY A 218 13.32 12.76 -35.72
C GLY A 218 13.55 12.58 -34.23
N HIS A 219 13.28 13.63 -33.46
CA HIS A 219 13.48 13.67 -32.00
C HIS A 219 12.15 13.94 -31.30
N GLY A 220 11.82 13.16 -30.28
CA GLY A 220 10.53 13.21 -29.61
C GLY A 220 10.12 11.84 -29.00
N PRO A 221 8.81 11.51 -28.99
CA PRO A 221 8.29 10.22 -28.51
C PRO A 221 8.93 9.00 -29.17
N LEU A 222 9.09 7.91 -28.39
CA LEU A 222 9.85 6.71 -28.77
C LEU A 222 9.18 5.82 -29.81
N ASP A 223 7.91 6.05 -30.09
CA ASP A 223 7.04 5.40 -31.07
C ASP A 223 6.90 6.20 -32.38
N GLY A 224 7.52 7.38 -32.46
CA GLY A 224 7.59 8.17 -33.69
C GLY A 224 8.37 7.49 -34.81
N LYS A 225 7.89 7.63 -36.05
CA LYS A 225 8.49 7.08 -37.27
C LYS A 225 8.87 8.21 -38.25
N VAL A 226 10.05 8.10 -38.84
CA VAL A 226 10.51 8.93 -39.97
C VAL A 226 10.63 8.05 -41.21
N THR A 227 10.19 8.54 -42.37
CA THR A 227 10.32 7.87 -43.68
C THR A 227 10.76 8.90 -44.73
N VAL A 228 11.86 8.64 -45.44
CA VAL A 228 12.22 9.41 -46.65
C VAL A 228 11.68 8.65 -47.86
N ASN A 229 10.84 9.31 -48.65
CA ASN A 229 10.12 8.72 -49.77
C ASN A 229 10.85 9.01 -51.11
N ALA A 230 10.64 8.16 -52.11
CA ALA A 230 11.30 8.25 -53.41
C ALA A 230 10.84 9.44 -54.28
N ASP A 231 9.74 10.11 -53.89
CA ASP A 231 9.20 11.32 -54.53
C ASP A 231 9.84 12.62 -54.02
N GLY A 232 10.71 12.56 -53.00
CA GLY A 232 11.32 13.74 -52.38
C GLY A 232 10.58 14.27 -51.15
N THR A 233 9.55 13.59 -50.68
CA THR A 233 8.90 13.89 -49.41
C THR A 233 9.56 13.15 -48.24
N VAL A 234 9.51 13.75 -47.05
CA VAL A 234 9.91 13.13 -45.79
C VAL A 234 8.72 13.15 -44.84
N THR A 235 8.18 11.97 -44.53
CA THR A 235 7.01 11.80 -43.65
C THR A 235 7.44 11.45 -42.23
N TYR A 236 6.98 12.24 -41.29
CA TYR A 236 7.04 12.05 -39.85
C TYR A 236 5.64 11.66 -39.35
N ALA A 237 5.54 10.59 -38.57
CA ALA A 237 4.29 10.17 -37.94
C ALA A 237 4.56 9.85 -36.46
N VAL A 238 3.82 10.48 -35.55
CA VAL A 238 3.98 10.34 -34.10
C VAL A 238 2.60 10.14 -33.47
N PRO A 239 2.31 8.96 -32.87
CA PRO A 239 0.97 8.67 -32.35
C PRO A 239 0.49 9.63 -31.26
N HIS A 240 1.37 10.05 -30.35
CA HIS A 240 1.05 10.95 -29.24
C HIS A 240 2.27 11.78 -28.83
N VAL A 241 2.11 13.11 -28.76
CA VAL A 241 3.09 14.05 -28.18
C VAL A 241 2.48 14.64 -26.91
N ALA A 242 2.94 14.19 -25.74
CA ALA A 242 2.39 14.63 -24.47
C ALA A 242 2.66 16.14 -24.22
N ALA A 243 1.81 16.78 -23.40
CA ALA A 243 2.02 18.16 -22.97
C ALA A 243 3.42 18.34 -22.35
N GLY A 244 4.13 19.39 -22.78
CA GLY A 244 5.53 19.63 -22.38
C GLY A 244 6.58 18.75 -23.09
N GLN A 245 6.20 17.82 -23.97
CA GLN A 245 7.11 17.14 -24.91
C GLN A 245 7.08 17.80 -26.29
N PHE A 246 8.03 17.45 -27.15
CA PHE A 246 8.15 17.98 -28.51
C PHE A 246 8.27 16.85 -29.54
N ALA A 247 7.96 17.19 -30.79
CA ALA A 247 8.32 16.42 -31.96
C ALA A 247 9.09 17.34 -32.94
N GLU A 248 10.32 16.95 -33.24
CA GLU A 248 11.31 17.73 -34.01
C GLU A 248 11.80 16.93 -35.20
N ALA A 249 11.87 17.59 -36.36
CA ALA A 249 12.37 17.07 -37.62
C ALA A 249 13.69 17.74 -37.96
N ARG A 250 14.69 16.94 -38.37
CA ARG A 250 15.95 17.42 -38.94
C ARG A 250 16.17 16.76 -40.28
N VAL A 251 16.27 17.53 -41.34
CA VAL A 251 16.44 17.02 -42.71
C VAL A 251 17.61 17.72 -43.39
N ALA A 252 18.56 16.92 -43.86
CA ALA A 252 19.73 17.35 -44.63
C ALA A 252 19.63 16.85 -46.07
N PHE A 253 19.76 17.76 -47.04
CA PHE A 253 19.63 17.49 -48.47
C PHE A 253 20.67 18.29 -49.28
N PRO A 254 20.87 18.05 -50.58
CA PRO A 254 21.93 18.72 -51.34
C PRO A 254 21.65 20.21 -51.53
N VAL A 255 22.54 21.11 -51.06
CA VAL A 255 22.32 22.57 -51.12
C VAL A 255 22.01 23.09 -52.53
N LYS A 256 22.56 22.43 -53.56
CA LYS A 256 22.30 22.71 -54.99
C LYS A 256 20.84 22.60 -55.46
N TRP A 257 19.92 22.14 -54.59
CA TRP A 257 18.47 22.16 -54.86
C TRP A 257 17.83 23.53 -54.51
N LEU A 258 18.51 24.36 -53.71
CA LEU A 258 18.09 25.73 -53.39
C LEU A 258 18.58 26.71 -54.47
N THR A 259 18.02 26.59 -55.68
CA THR A 259 18.52 27.27 -56.89
C THR A 259 18.21 28.77 -56.99
N ASN A 260 17.44 29.35 -56.06
CA ASN A 260 16.94 30.72 -56.11
C ASN A 260 17.17 31.50 -54.79
N LEU A 261 18.15 31.09 -53.98
CA LEU A 261 18.50 31.74 -52.71
C LEU A 261 18.79 33.24 -52.89
N SER A 262 18.42 34.04 -51.88
CA SER A 262 18.87 35.43 -51.80
C SER A 262 20.40 35.51 -51.63
N PRO A 263 21.07 36.58 -52.09
CA PRO A 263 22.52 36.75 -51.88
C PRO A 263 22.93 36.75 -50.40
N GLU A 264 22.05 37.21 -49.50
CA GLU A 264 22.30 37.21 -48.06
C GLU A 264 22.17 35.80 -47.48
N SER A 265 21.15 35.05 -47.88
CA SER A 265 20.92 33.65 -47.45
C SER A 265 22.00 32.70 -47.98
N ALA A 266 22.49 32.92 -49.20
CA ALA A 266 23.58 32.14 -49.80
C ALA A 266 24.97 32.48 -49.22
N ALA A 267 25.15 33.69 -48.67
CA ALA A 267 26.40 34.10 -48.02
C ALA A 267 26.47 33.72 -46.53
N LEU A 268 25.31 33.50 -45.88
CA LEU A 268 25.19 33.42 -44.42
C LEU A 268 26.14 32.41 -43.76
N HIS A 269 26.22 31.18 -44.28
CA HIS A 269 27.09 30.10 -43.79
C HIS A 269 28.17 29.72 -44.83
N GLN A 270 28.56 30.66 -45.69
CA GLN A 270 29.51 30.39 -46.78
C GLN A 270 30.89 30.00 -46.22
N GLY A 271 31.33 28.78 -46.51
CA GLY A 271 32.57 28.20 -45.99
C GLY A 271 32.40 27.28 -44.78
N GLU A 272 31.21 27.21 -44.17
CA GLU A 272 30.87 26.16 -43.20
C GLU A 272 30.41 24.90 -43.94
N ASN A 273 31.02 23.75 -43.62
CA ASN A 273 30.50 22.42 -43.93
C ASN A 273 29.72 21.93 -42.70
N ARG A 274 28.48 21.47 -42.90
CA ARG A 274 27.53 21.17 -41.84
C ARG A 274 27.28 19.68 -41.63
N LEU A 275 27.43 18.85 -42.67
CA LEU A 275 27.00 17.45 -42.64
C LEU A 275 27.75 16.62 -41.60
N ASP A 276 29.08 16.73 -41.49
CA ASP A 276 29.86 15.98 -40.49
C ASP A 276 29.49 16.38 -39.05
N THR A 277 29.11 17.65 -38.83
CA THR A 277 28.62 18.16 -37.55
C THR A 277 27.26 17.55 -37.21
N VAL A 278 26.31 17.53 -38.16
CA VAL A 278 25.01 16.86 -38.01
C VAL A 278 25.20 15.38 -37.68
N LEU A 279 25.99 14.65 -38.48
CA LEU A 279 26.25 13.22 -38.29
C LEU A 279 26.85 12.90 -36.92
N LYS A 280 27.68 13.80 -36.37
CA LYS A 280 28.25 13.66 -35.04
C LYS A 280 27.24 13.93 -33.93
N GLU A 281 26.48 15.03 -34.01
CA GLU A 281 25.44 15.38 -33.02
C GLU A 281 24.41 14.24 -32.87
N GLU A 282 23.91 13.74 -34.01
CA GLU A 282 22.95 12.63 -34.08
C GLU A 282 23.52 11.32 -33.52
N LYS A 283 24.81 11.05 -33.77
CA LYS A 283 25.51 9.89 -33.19
C LYS A 283 25.69 10.00 -31.67
N ASP A 284 26.17 11.16 -31.20
CA ASP A 284 26.41 11.40 -29.78
C ASP A 284 25.10 11.33 -28.97
N TRP A 285 23.95 11.75 -29.53
CA TRP A 285 22.64 11.55 -28.92
C TRP A 285 22.21 10.07 -28.90
N SER A 286 22.41 9.35 -30.01
CA SER A 286 22.06 7.92 -30.10
C SER A 286 22.83 7.05 -29.11
N ASP A 287 24.15 7.24 -29.00
CA ASP A 287 25.01 6.51 -28.04
C ASP A 287 24.65 6.85 -26.58
N GLN A 288 24.25 8.09 -26.30
CA GLN A 288 23.76 8.49 -24.97
C GLN A 288 22.41 7.84 -24.63
N ALA A 289 21.44 7.85 -25.55
CA ALA A 289 20.14 7.21 -25.37
C ALA A 289 20.30 5.68 -25.15
N ASN A 290 21.17 5.04 -25.92
CA ASN A 290 21.49 3.61 -25.77
C ASN A 290 22.12 3.32 -24.39
N ARG A 291 23.10 4.13 -23.95
CA ARG A 291 23.71 4.00 -22.61
C ARG A 291 22.67 4.11 -21.50
N THR A 292 21.72 5.04 -21.60
CA THR A 292 20.63 5.20 -20.62
C THR A 292 19.69 3.99 -20.60
N ARG A 293 19.35 3.42 -21.77
CA ARG A 293 18.57 2.16 -21.86
C ARG A 293 19.29 0.99 -21.19
N VAL A 294 20.60 0.81 -21.45
CA VAL A 294 21.42 -0.24 -20.84
C VAL A 294 21.50 -0.09 -19.32
N LEU A 295 21.71 1.11 -18.81
CA LEU A 295 21.76 1.37 -17.36
C LEU A 295 20.40 1.12 -16.68
N SER A 296 19.30 1.53 -17.31
CA SER A 296 17.93 1.27 -16.80
C SER A 296 17.64 -0.23 -16.73
N LEU A 297 17.98 -0.98 -17.79
CA LEU A 297 17.83 -2.44 -17.82
C LEU A 297 18.70 -3.14 -16.75
N ALA A 298 19.96 -2.72 -16.60
CA ALA A 298 20.87 -3.25 -15.60
C ALA A 298 20.37 -2.98 -14.16
N PHE A 299 19.77 -1.81 -13.91
CA PHE A 299 19.14 -1.47 -12.64
C PHE A 299 17.94 -2.37 -12.34
N VAL A 300 17.01 -2.54 -13.29
CA VAL A 300 15.84 -3.43 -13.14
C VAL A 300 16.28 -4.87 -12.85
N ILE A 301 17.26 -5.39 -13.59
CA ILE A 301 17.83 -6.73 -13.36
C ILE A 301 18.47 -6.81 -11.98
N GLY A 302 19.23 -5.79 -11.56
CA GLY A 302 19.86 -5.71 -10.23
C GLY A 302 18.84 -5.80 -9.09
N CYS A 303 17.75 -5.03 -9.16
CA CYS A 303 16.67 -5.10 -8.17
C CYS A 303 15.99 -6.49 -8.15
N GLY A 304 15.81 -7.13 -9.30
CA GLY A 304 15.29 -8.49 -9.41
C GLY A 304 16.21 -9.54 -8.77
N VAL A 305 17.52 -9.47 -9.03
CA VAL A 305 18.53 -10.35 -8.42
C VAL A 305 18.57 -10.18 -6.90
N VAL A 306 18.51 -8.95 -6.39
CA VAL A 306 18.42 -8.68 -4.95
C VAL A 306 17.19 -9.37 -4.35
N CYS A 307 16.02 -9.26 -4.99
CA CYS A 307 14.80 -9.92 -4.51
C CYS A 307 14.95 -11.44 -4.41
N VAL A 308 15.52 -12.10 -5.44
CA VAL A 308 15.79 -13.55 -5.42
C VAL A 308 16.75 -13.93 -4.29
N LEU A 309 17.80 -13.14 -4.06
CA LEU A 309 18.76 -13.39 -2.97
C LEU A 309 18.12 -13.24 -1.58
N LEU A 310 17.23 -12.24 -1.38
CA LEU A 310 16.50 -12.07 -0.13
C LEU A 310 15.53 -13.24 0.14
N LEU A 311 14.84 -13.74 -0.88
CA LEU A 311 13.97 -14.91 -0.75
C LEU A 311 14.77 -16.20 -0.44
N ALA A 312 15.89 -16.42 -1.11
CA ALA A 312 16.78 -17.55 -0.84
C ALA A 312 17.35 -17.50 0.61
N TRP A 313 17.70 -16.30 1.10
CA TRP A 313 18.12 -16.08 2.49
C TRP A 313 16.98 -16.33 3.48
N ALA A 314 15.77 -15.85 3.21
CA ALA A 314 14.60 -16.05 4.05
C ALA A 314 14.20 -17.53 4.17
N LEU A 315 14.17 -18.26 3.05
CA LEU A 315 13.93 -19.71 3.05
C LEU A 315 15.00 -20.47 3.83
N ARG A 316 16.28 -20.10 3.67
CA ARG A 316 17.39 -20.67 4.47
C ARG A 316 17.26 -20.36 5.96
N ALA A 317 16.77 -19.18 6.33
CA ALA A 317 16.49 -18.83 7.72
C ALA A 317 15.32 -19.66 8.28
N TYR A 318 14.23 -19.80 7.52
CA TYR A 318 13.07 -20.62 7.89
C TYR A 318 13.43 -22.09 8.12
N PHE A 319 14.09 -22.76 7.17
CA PHE A 319 14.48 -24.16 7.34
C PHE A 319 15.43 -24.41 8.51
N LYS A 320 16.18 -23.40 8.95
CA LYS A 320 17.14 -23.53 10.06
C LYS A 320 16.58 -23.10 11.44
N TYR A 321 15.71 -22.09 11.48
CA TYR A 321 15.27 -21.43 12.72
C TYR A 321 13.76 -21.26 12.88
N GLY A 322 12.94 -21.55 11.84
CA GLY A 322 11.48 -21.42 11.85
C GLY A 322 10.74 -22.76 11.79
N ARG A 323 11.30 -23.77 11.12
CA ARG A 323 10.76 -25.14 11.14
C ARG A 323 10.74 -25.70 12.58
N GLU A 324 9.59 -26.19 13.03
CA GLU A 324 9.42 -26.90 14.31
C GLU A 324 10.23 -28.21 14.32
N TYR A 325 10.58 -28.66 15.53
CA TYR A 325 11.22 -29.94 15.76
C TYR A 325 10.21 -31.10 15.59
N GLN A 326 10.72 -32.31 15.39
CA GLN A 326 9.91 -33.52 15.65
C GLN A 326 9.96 -33.83 17.15
N PRO A 327 8.83 -34.15 17.80
CA PRO A 327 8.83 -34.65 19.17
C PRO A 327 9.43 -36.06 19.22
N ARG A 328 9.81 -36.52 20.42
CA ARG A 328 10.18 -37.92 20.68
C ARG A 328 8.94 -38.73 21.05
N PHE A 329 8.03 -38.14 21.82
CA PHE A 329 6.70 -38.69 22.06
C PHE A 329 5.86 -38.61 20.78
N THR A 330 5.40 -39.77 20.31
CA THR A 330 4.65 -39.92 19.04
C THR A 330 3.34 -40.69 19.18
N ASP A 331 2.97 -41.10 20.40
CA ASP A 331 1.80 -41.94 20.63
C ASP A 331 0.50 -41.10 20.53
N GLU A 332 -0.58 -41.73 20.06
CA GLU A 332 -1.85 -41.04 19.77
C GLU A 332 -2.63 -40.61 21.02
N TYR A 333 -2.40 -41.32 22.14
CA TYR A 333 -3.10 -41.13 23.41
C TYR A 333 -2.11 -40.99 24.58
N TRP A 334 -2.37 -40.05 25.48
CA TRP A 334 -1.61 -39.83 26.71
C TRP A 334 -2.59 -39.73 27.90
N ARG A 335 -2.33 -40.49 28.97
CA ARG A 335 -3.29 -40.76 30.07
C ARG A 335 -2.82 -40.20 31.41
N ASP A 336 -2.15 -39.08 31.34
CA ASP A 336 -1.51 -38.34 32.43
C ASP A 336 -1.43 -36.87 32.01
N VAL A 337 -1.13 -35.95 32.92
CA VAL A 337 -0.91 -34.55 32.55
C VAL A 337 0.37 -34.40 31.69
N PRO A 338 0.53 -33.30 30.92
CA PRO A 338 1.72 -33.15 30.06
C PRO A 338 3.04 -33.10 30.84
N ASP A 339 3.04 -32.36 31.96
CA ASP A 339 4.11 -32.26 32.95
C ASP A 339 3.51 -31.76 34.30
N PRO A 340 3.48 -32.56 35.37
CA PRO A 340 2.88 -32.17 36.66
C PRO A 340 3.71 -31.14 37.44
N SER A 341 4.90 -30.77 36.95
CA SER A 341 5.69 -29.67 37.54
C SER A 341 5.37 -28.29 36.97
N ILE A 342 4.48 -28.20 35.97
CA ILE A 342 4.13 -26.98 35.26
C ILE A 342 2.66 -26.65 35.50
N HIS A 343 2.39 -25.44 36.03
CA HIS A 343 1.03 -24.94 36.27
C HIS A 343 0.16 -25.02 34.99
N PRO A 344 -1.09 -25.52 35.05
CA PRO A 344 -1.92 -25.75 33.87
C PRO A 344 -2.08 -24.54 32.95
N ALA A 345 -2.20 -23.32 33.48
CA ALA A 345 -2.35 -22.11 32.67
C ALA A 345 -1.11 -21.84 31.79
N ALA A 346 0.10 -22.23 32.22
CA ALA A 346 1.31 -22.11 31.40
C ALA A 346 1.32 -23.13 30.24
N ILE A 347 0.78 -24.33 30.45
CA ILE A 347 0.49 -25.27 29.34
C ILE A 347 -0.61 -24.68 28.40
N GLY A 348 -1.59 -23.96 28.95
CA GLY A 348 -2.55 -23.15 28.19
C GLY A 348 -1.87 -22.12 27.27
N ARG A 349 -0.87 -21.37 27.78
CA ARG A 349 -0.04 -20.46 26.97
C ARG A 349 0.76 -21.20 25.90
N LEU A 350 1.33 -22.37 26.18
CA LEU A 350 2.04 -23.20 25.19
C LEU A 350 1.11 -23.68 24.05
N TRP A 351 -0.11 -24.09 24.41
CA TRP A 351 -1.17 -24.49 23.47
C TRP A 351 -1.57 -23.30 22.57
N ARG A 352 -1.85 -22.15 23.19
CA ARG A 352 -2.25 -20.90 22.53
C ARG A 352 -1.11 -20.10 21.87
N TRP A 353 0.10 -20.65 21.72
CA TRP A 353 1.27 -19.99 21.12
C TRP A 353 1.64 -18.66 21.81
N ASP A 354 1.91 -18.68 23.12
CA ASP A 354 2.33 -17.53 23.95
C ASP A 354 1.24 -16.45 24.12
N ARG A 355 0.06 -16.62 23.51
CA ARG A 355 -1.06 -15.66 23.57
C ARG A 355 -1.75 -15.70 24.92
N GLU A 356 -2.04 -14.51 25.42
CA GLU A 356 -2.81 -14.28 26.65
C GLU A 356 -4.29 -14.56 26.39
N SER A 357 -4.98 -15.13 27.39
CA SER A 357 -6.44 -15.28 27.37
C SER A 357 -7.02 -15.07 28.77
N GLN A 358 -8.33 -14.85 28.86
CA GLN A 358 -9.02 -14.82 30.16
C GLN A 358 -9.21 -16.24 30.72
N ASP A 359 -9.27 -17.24 29.85
CA ASP A 359 -9.23 -18.67 30.20
C ASP A 359 -7.97 -19.06 30.99
N ASP A 360 -6.90 -18.27 30.92
CA ASP A 360 -5.71 -18.44 31.78
C ASP A 360 -6.09 -18.34 33.27
N PHE A 361 -6.92 -17.34 33.62
CA PHE A 361 -7.37 -17.10 34.99
C PHE A 361 -8.46 -18.12 35.40
N THR A 362 -9.42 -18.39 34.52
CA THR A 362 -10.45 -19.42 34.76
C THR A 362 -9.84 -20.80 35.01
N ALA A 363 -8.84 -21.21 34.21
CA ALA A 363 -8.13 -22.48 34.44
C ALA A 363 -7.31 -22.49 35.73
N THR A 364 -6.80 -21.32 36.17
CA THR A 364 -6.15 -21.18 37.48
C THR A 364 -7.15 -21.34 38.62
N LEU A 365 -8.38 -20.85 38.48
CA LEU A 365 -9.42 -21.06 39.49
C LEU A 365 -9.93 -22.51 39.51
N MET A 366 -10.04 -23.17 38.35
CA MET A 366 -10.33 -24.61 38.28
C MET A 366 -9.22 -25.43 38.95
N HIS A 367 -7.94 -25.06 38.75
CA HIS A 367 -6.80 -25.68 39.44
C HIS A 367 -6.87 -25.48 40.96
N LEU A 368 -7.08 -24.24 41.43
CA LEU A 368 -7.28 -23.90 42.84
C LEU A 368 -8.45 -24.67 43.47
N ALA A 369 -9.53 -24.93 42.72
CA ALA A 369 -10.66 -25.74 43.17
C ALA A 369 -10.30 -27.23 43.25
N HIS A 370 -9.59 -27.77 42.25
CA HIS A 370 -9.10 -29.16 42.26
C HIS A 370 -8.15 -29.44 43.44
N VAL A 371 -7.22 -28.53 43.78
CA VAL A 371 -6.34 -28.69 44.95
C VAL A 371 -7.04 -28.38 46.28
N GLY A 372 -8.32 -27.99 46.25
CA GLY A 372 -9.12 -27.73 47.44
C GLY A 372 -8.78 -26.41 48.16
N ALA A 373 -8.12 -25.47 47.48
CA ALA A 373 -7.79 -24.14 48.03
C ALA A 373 -8.97 -23.17 47.94
N ILE A 374 -9.87 -23.36 46.98
CA ILE A 374 -11.16 -22.64 46.89
C ILE A 374 -12.33 -23.61 46.71
N ARG A 375 -13.53 -23.16 47.06
CA ARG A 375 -14.82 -23.81 46.77
C ARG A 375 -15.67 -22.85 45.94
N ILE A 376 -16.56 -23.40 45.11
CA ILE A 376 -17.64 -22.64 44.49
C ILE A 376 -18.96 -23.02 45.17
N ASP A 377 -19.75 -21.99 45.44
CA ASP A 377 -21.09 -22.08 45.99
C ASP A 377 -22.02 -21.18 45.16
N ALA A 378 -23.33 -21.42 45.20
CA ALA A 378 -24.34 -20.58 44.54
C ALA A 378 -25.33 -20.01 45.54
N GLY A 379 -25.89 -18.85 45.21
CA GLY A 379 -26.96 -18.22 45.95
C GLY A 379 -27.58 -17.07 45.18
N SER A 380 -28.29 -16.19 45.88
CA SER A 380 -28.86 -15.00 45.26
C SER A 380 -28.84 -13.79 46.20
N TYR A 381 -28.79 -12.60 45.60
CA TYR A 381 -28.81 -11.31 46.29
C TYR A 381 -29.70 -10.30 45.56
N GLU A 382 -30.09 -9.22 46.23
CA GLU A 382 -30.94 -8.16 45.64
C GLU A 382 -30.10 -6.96 45.19
N GLU A 383 -30.21 -6.56 43.91
CA GLU A 383 -29.59 -5.34 43.38
C GLU A 383 -30.63 -4.27 42.98
N PRO A 384 -30.26 -2.97 42.95
CA PRO A 384 -31.15 -1.92 42.44
C PRO A 384 -31.36 -2.03 40.93
N GLY A 385 -32.58 -2.41 40.53
CA GLY A 385 -33.01 -2.44 39.13
C GLY A 385 -33.62 -1.12 38.64
N ALA A 386 -34.06 -1.13 37.38
CA ALA A 386 -34.68 0.03 36.74
C ALA A 386 -35.91 0.55 37.51
N PHE A 387 -36.06 1.88 37.56
CA PHE A 387 -37.13 2.58 38.28
C PHE A 387 -37.21 2.27 39.80
N GLY A 388 -36.08 1.91 40.42
CA GLY A 388 -35.99 1.73 41.89
C GLY A 388 -36.66 0.47 42.42
N ARG A 389 -36.96 -0.51 41.55
CA ARG A 389 -37.35 -1.86 41.97
C ARG A 389 -36.10 -2.64 42.35
N MET A 390 -36.14 -3.40 43.45
CA MET A 390 -35.12 -4.41 43.69
C MET A 390 -35.27 -5.55 42.68
N LYS A 391 -34.15 -6.17 42.32
CA LYS A 391 -34.03 -7.28 41.38
C LYS A 391 -33.17 -8.36 42.02
N THR A 392 -33.74 -9.55 42.17
CA THR A 392 -33.00 -10.77 42.53
C THR A 392 -31.99 -11.10 41.43
N VAL A 393 -30.74 -11.35 41.85
CA VAL A 393 -29.65 -11.83 41.01
C VAL A 393 -29.24 -13.20 41.53
N ASP A 394 -29.35 -14.22 40.69
CA ASP A 394 -28.76 -15.54 40.93
C ASP A 394 -27.27 -15.48 40.53
N ASP A 395 -26.36 -15.79 41.45
CA ASP A 395 -24.91 -15.62 41.27
C ASP A 395 -24.09 -16.76 41.94
N TYR A 396 -22.83 -16.91 41.53
CA TYR A 396 -21.84 -17.79 42.15
C TYR A 396 -20.92 -16.98 43.08
N TYR A 397 -20.50 -17.60 44.18
CA TYR A 397 -19.46 -17.06 45.04
C TYR A 397 -18.35 -18.07 45.29
N ILE A 398 -17.14 -17.55 45.45
CA ILE A 398 -15.93 -18.30 45.78
C ILE A 398 -15.76 -18.24 47.29
N THR A 399 -15.58 -19.40 47.92
CA THR A 399 -15.19 -19.52 49.33
C THR A 399 -13.72 -19.96 49.42
N ARG A 400 -12.89 -19.26 50.20
CA ARG A 400 -11.51 -19.64 50.52
C ARG A 400 -11.50 -20.82 51.49
N LEU A 401 -10.66 -21.82 51.24
CA LEU A 401 -10.56 -23.02 52.07
C LEU A 401 -9.18 -23.10 52.76
N PRO A 402 -9.05 -23.82 53.90
CA PRO A 402 -7.77 -23.92 54.64
C PRO A 402 -6.58 -24.49 53.86
N ALA A 403 -6.79 -25.15 52.72
CA ALA A 403 -5.69 -25.57 51.87
C ALA A 403 -5.01 -24.38 51.14
N ALA A 404 -5.67 -23.22 51.03
CA ALA A 404 -5.11 -22.01 50.44
C ALA A 404 -3.81 -21.54 51.12
N ASP A 405 -3.68 -21.73 52.44
CA ASP A 405 -2.47 -21.39 53.19
C ASP A 405 -1.27 -22.29 52.83
N ASN A 406 -1.53 -23.48 52.29
CA ASN A 406 -0.52 -24.46 51.88
C ASN A 406 -0.10 -24.34 50.41
N VAL A 407 -0.80 -23.51 49.61
CA VAL A 407 -0.46 -23.27 48.20
C VAL A 407 0.92 -22.61 48.11
N THR A 408 1.80 -23.13 47.25
CA THR A 408 3.18 -22.65 47.06
C THR A 408 3.46 -22.03 45.70
N ASP A 409 2.67 -22.33 44.67
CA ASP A 409 2.91 -21.81 43.32
C ASP A 409 2.70 -20.28 43.25
N PRO A 410 3.59 -19.51 42.57
CA PRO A 410 3.45 -18.06 42.48
C PRO A 410 2.20 -17.57 41.73
N ILE A 411 1.69 -18.31 40.75
CA ILE A 411 0.52 -17.95 39.94
C ILE A 411 -0.75 -18.15 40.77
N ASP A 412 -0.88 -19.31 41.42
CA ASP A 412 -1.99 -19.62 42.32
C ASP A 412 -2.02 -18.65 43.52
N ARG A 413 -0.86 -18.35 44.14
CA ARG A 413 -0.76 -17.37 45.23
C ARG A 413 -1.23 -15.98 44.82
N GLN A 414 -0.83 -15.49 43.66
CA GLN A 414 -1.27 -14.18 43.18
C GLN A 414 -2.74 -14.19 42.73
N ALA A 415 -3.30 -15.32 42.30
CA ALA A 415 -4.75 -15.44 42.07
C ALA A 415 -5.52 -15.37 43.39
N LEU A 416 -5.05 -16.04 44.45
CA LEU A 416 -5.64 -15.97 45.79
C LEU A 416 -5.55 -14.57 46.42
N ASP A 417 -4.41 -13.89 46.26
CA ASP A 417 -4.20 -12.52 46.75
C ASP A 417 -5.04 -11.49 45.97
N LEU A 418 -5.17 -11.66 44.65
CA LEU A 418 -6.08 -10.87 43.83
C LEU A 418 -7.54 -11.07 44.27
N LEU A 419 -8.01 -12.32 44.39
CA LEU A 419 -9.39 -12.61 44.79
C LEU A 419 -9.69 -12.11 46.21
N PHE A 420 -8.95 -12.57 47.21
CA PHE A 420 -9.35 -12.38 48.61
C PHE A 420 -8.68 -11.17 49.27
N GLY A 421 -7.46 -10.81 48.88
CA GLY A 421 -6.77 -9.60 49.36
C GLY A 421 -7.30 -8.33 48.70
N THR A 422 -7.33 -8.31 47.36
CA THR A 422 -7.72 -7.13 46.58
C THR A 422 -9.24 -7.04 46.40
N LEU A 423 -9.87 -8.00 45.69
CA LEU A 423 -11.27 -7.90 45.25
C LEU A 423 -12.28 -8.11 46.39
N ALA A 424 -11.94 -8.93 47.40
CA ALA A 424 -12.78 -9.17 48.58
C ALA A 424 -12.43 -8.28 49.79
N GLY A 425 -11.39 -7.43 49.70
CA GLY A 425 -10.97 -6.55 50.79
C GLY A 425 -10.57 -7.29 52.09
N GLY A 426 -10.14 -8.55 52.00
CA GLY A 426 -9.73 -9.38 53.12
C GLY A 426 -10.76 -10.39 53.63
N THR A 427 -11.94 -10.55 53.00
CA THR A 427 -12.91 -11.61 53.38
C THR A 427 -12.61 -12.95 52.72
N ASP A 428 -12.79 -14.07 53.44
CA ASP A 428 -12.65 -15.44 52.91
C ASP A 428 -13.78 -15.84 51.90
N SER A 429 -14.63 -14.92 51.45
CA SER A 429 -15.65 -15.16 50.42
C SER A 429 -15.88 -13.96 49.50
N LEU A 430 -16.21 -14.23 48.24
CA LEU A 430 -16.35 -13.24 47.16
C LEU A 430 -17.41 -13.65 46.11
N TRP A 431 -18.37 -12.79 45.82
CA TRP A 431 -19.34 -12.99 44.72
C TRP A 431 -18.75 -12.58 43.36
N PHE A 432 -19.16 -13.21 42.25
CA PHE A 432 -18.70 -12.77 40.92
C PHE A 432 -19.23 -11.35 40.62
N GLY A 433 -20.41 -10.99 41.10
CA GLY A 433 -20.92 -9.60 41.06
C GLY A 433 -20.00 -8.59 41.76
N THR A 434 -19.25 -8.99 42.80
CA THR A 434 -18.27 -8.12 43.48
C THR A 434 -17.04 -7.86 42.60
N ILE A 435 -16.56 -8.88 41.87
CA ILE A 435 -15.46 -8.71 40.89
C ILE A 435 -15.85 -7.64 39.87
N LYS A 436 -17.06 -7.76 39.32
CA LYS A 436 -17.60 -6.79 38.35
C LYS A 436 -17.66 -5.38 38.94
N LYS A 437 -18.28 -5.24 40.11
CA LYS A 437 -18.42 -3.95 40.77
C LYS A 437 -17.07 -3.30 41.06
N TYR A 438 -16.08 -4.06 41.56
CA TYR A 438 -14.75 -3.50 41.84
C TYR A 438 -14.08 -2.95 40.57
N GLY A 439 -14.19 -3.61 39.41
CA GLY A 439 -13.65 -3.06 38.16
C GLY A 439 -14.46 -1.92 37.55
N GLU A 440 -15.73 -1.73 37.95
CA GLU A 440 -16.53 -0.54 37.63
C GLU A 440 -16.16 0.66 38.53
N ASP A 441 -15.97 0.43 39.84
CA ASP A 441 -15.61 1.46 40.83
C ASP A 441 -14.10 1.84 40.82
N HIS A 442 -13.21 0.88 40.58
CA HIS A 442 -11.73 0.99 40.64
C HIS A 442 -11.04 0.50 39.34
N PRO A 443 -11.33 1.09 38.17
CA PRO A 443 -10.93 0.54 36.87
C PRO A 443 -9.41 0.46 36.67
N GLN A 444 -8.63 1.42 37.17
CA GLN A 444 -7.16 1.40 37.07
C GLN A 444 -6.56 0.28 37.94
N GLU A 445 -6.97 0.18 39.20
CA GLU A 445 -6.46 -0.83 40.14
C GLU A 445 -6.79 -2.25 39.66
N PHE A 446 -8.01 -2.48 39.18
CA PHE A 446 -8.42 -3.76 38.59
C PHE A 446 -7.55 -4.15 37.38
N VAL A 447 -7.35 -3.20 36.45
CA VAL A 447 -6.55 -3.42 35.24
C VAL A 447 -5.08 -3.66 35.56
N ASP A 448 -4.51 -2.94 36.52
CA ASP A 448 -3.11 -3.13 36.95
C ASP A 448 -2.91 -4.45 37.72
N ALA A 449 -3.87 -4.84 38.57
CA ALA A 449 -3.79 -6.10 39.31
C ALA A 449 -3.94 -7.32 38.38
N MET A 450 -4.87 -7.28 37.42
CA MET A 450 -4.99 -8.30 36.36
C MET A 450 -3.75 -8.35 35.46
N GLN A 451 -3.15 -7.21 35.11
CA GLN A 451 -1.87 -7.17 34.37
C GLN A 451 -0.69 -7.69 35.19
N GLY A 452 -0.66 -7.43 36.50
CA GLY A 452 0.34 -8.00 37.42
C GLY A 452 0.28 -9.52 37.42
N TRP A 453 -0.92 -10.08 37.59
CA TRP A 453 -1.15 -11.52 37.56
C TRP A 453 -0.80 -12.16 36.21
N GLN A 454 -1.28 -11.59 35.08
CA GLN A 454 -0.89 -12.06 33.74
C GLN A 454 0.63 -11.91 33.49
N GLY A 455 1.25 -10.89 34.08
CA GLY A 455 2.69 -10.67 34.07
C GLY A 455 3.49 -11.73 34.82
N ALA A 456 2.91 -12.31 35.89
CA ALA A 456 3.46 -13.42 36.65
C ALA A 456 3.30 -14.77 35.92
N LEU A 457 2.12 -15.07 35.37
CA LEU A 457 1.92 -16.22 34.48
C LEU A 457 2.87 -16.16 33.27
N SER A 458 3.03 -14.98 32.67
CA SER A 458 4.01 -14.74 31.62
C SER A 458 5.45 -14.96 32.12
N ALA A 459 5.79 -14.54 33.33
CA ALA A 459 7.12 -14.77 33.90
C ALA A 459 7.42 -16.25 34.15
N ALA A 460 6.43 -17.03 34.60
CA ALA A 460 6.54 -18.49 34.72
C ALA A 460 6.68 -19.15 33.34
N THR A 461 5.77 -18.85 32.40
CA THR A 461 5.79 -19.37 31.02
C THR A 461 7.12 -19.09 30.29
N ASN A 462 7.77 -17.95 30.56
CA ASN A 462 9.08 -17.62 30.00
C ASN A 462 10.25 -18.38 30.68
N ARG A 463 10.11 -18.88 31.92
CA ARG A 463 11.14 -19.75 32.55
C ARG A 463 11.20 -21.15 31.94
N GLU A 464 10.09 -21.60 31.34
CA GLU A 464 9.99 -22.90 30.69
C GLU A 464 10.62 -22.97 29.29
N ASP A 465 11.12 -21.83 28.77
CA ASP A 465 11.77 -21.71 27.46
C ASP A 465 10.97 -22.37 26.31
N PHE A 466 9.63 -22.29 26.36
CA PHE A 466 8.73 -22.97 25.42
C PHE A 466 8.91 -22.59 23.94
N PHE A 467 9.45 -21.41 23.64
CA PHE A 467 9.60 -20.88 22.28
C PHE A 467 11.00 -20.32 22.04
N GLU A 468 11.60 -20.61 20.87
CA GLU A 468 12.95 -20.15 20.59
C GLU A 468 13.01 -18.65 20.25
N ALA A 469 13.70 -17.88 21.10
CA ALA A 469 13.98 -16.46 20.88
C ALA A 469 14.69 -16.17 19.53
N LYS A 470 15.40 -17.15 18.94
CA LYS A 470 16.02 -17.00 17.60
C LYS A 470 14.97 -16.87 16.49
N GLY A 471 13.93 -17.71 16.49
CA GLY A 471 12.82 -17.61 15.53
C GLY A 471 12.09 -16.26 15.64
N LYS A 472 11.75 -15.86 16.88
CA LYS A 472 11.10 -14.57 17.19
C LYS A 472 11.94 -13.34 16.76
N ARG A 473 13.29 -13.43 16.78
CA ARG A 473 14.19 -12.39 16.23
C ARG A 473 14.19 -12.36 14.68
N TYR A 474 14.27 -13.52 14.03
CA TYR A 474 14.22 -13.60 12.56
C TYR A 474 12.85 -13.19 11.98
N GLN A 475 11.75 -13.43 12.70
CA GLN A 475 10.44 -12.83 12.40
C GLN A 475 10.54 -11.30 12.28
N GLY A 476 11.12 -10.64 13.29
CA GLY A 476 11.30 -9.19 13.30
C GLY A 476 12.16 -8.69 12.13
N TYR A 477 13.27 -9.37 11.83
CA TYR A 477 14.13 -9.01 10.70
C TYR A 477 13.43 -9.17 9.34
N LEU A 478 12.64 -10.24 9.14
CA LEU A 478 11.92 -10.47 7.88
C LEU A 478 10.76 -9.48 7.69
N ILE A 479 10.02 -9.14 8.75
CA ILE A 479 8.95 -8.14 8.68
C ILE A 479 9.52 -6.75 8.41
N ALA A 480 10.61 -6.36 9.10
CA ALA A 480 11.28 -5.08 8.83
C ALA A 480 11.83 -5.00 7.39
N LEU A 481 12.44 -6.09 6.89
CA LEU A 481 12.93 -6.18 5.53
C LEU A 481 11.79 -6.11 4.49
N ALA A 482 10.65 -6.78 4.74
CA ALA A 482 9.48 -6.71 3.88
C ALA A 482 8.97 -5.26 3.72
N VAL A 483 8.87 -4.51 4.83
CA VAL A 483 8.47 -3.09 4.82
C VAL A 483 9.48 -2.24 4.02
N VAL A 484 10.79 -2.44 4.24
CA VAL A 484 11.84 -1.73 3.50
C VAL A 484 11.79 -2.03 2.00
N VAL A 485 11.59 -3.29 1.59
CA VAL A 485 11.48 -3.67 0.17
C VAL A 485 10.23 -3.07 -0.48
N ALA A 486 9.07 -3.10 0.20
CA ALA A 486 7.85 -2.50 -0.32
C ALA A 486 7.98 -0.98 -0.54
N LEU A 487 8.51 -0.27 0.46
CA LEU A 487 8.75 1.18 0.38
C LEU A 487 9.79 1.55 -0.68
N SER A 488 10.85 0.75 -0.82
CA SER A 488 11.87 0.95 -1.87
C SER A 488 11.25 0.83 -3.26
N GLY A 489 10.34 -0.12 -3.47
CA GLY A 489 9.60 -0.26 -4.72
C GLY A 489 8.73 0.94 -5.05
N VAL A 490 7.96 1.45 -4.07
CA VAL A 490 7.11 2.64 -4.25
C VAL A 490 7.97 3.89 -4.48
N ALA A 491 9.06 4.06 -3.73
CA ALA A 491 9.97 5.19 -3.91
C ALA A 491 10.64 5.18 -5.29
N ILE A 492 11.08 4.00 -5.79
CA ILE A 492 11.66 3.85 -7.13
C ILE A 492 10.63 4.17 -8.21
N TRP A 493 9.37 3.73 -8.06
CA TRP A 493 8.31 4.07 -9.00
C TRP A 493 8.05 5.58 -9.07
N ILE A 494 7.93 6.26 -7.92
CA ILE A 494 7.66 7.70 -7.85
C ILE A 494 8.86 8.53 -8.34
N LEU A 495 10.08 8.20 -7.90
CA LEU A 495 11.29 9.01 -8.18
C LEU A 495 11.89 8.78 -9.57
N MET A 496 11.57 7.66 -10.23
CA MET A 496 12.12 7.29 -11.55
C MET A 496 11.05 7.10 -12.62
N SER A 497 9.77 7.35 -12.30
CA SER A 497 8.59 7.07 -13.14
C SER A 497 8.54 5.63 -13.71
N ASN A 498 9.21 4.69 -13.05
CA ASN A 498 9.43 3.33 -13.56
C ASN A 498 8.76 2.29 -12.64
N PHE A 499 7.62 1.75 -13.09
CA PHE A 499 6.84 0.78 -12.31
C PHE A 499 7.37 -0.67 -12.40
N ILE A 500 8.28 -0.98 -13.33
CA ILE A 500 8.74 -2.36 -13.55
C ILE A 500 9.34 -3.00 -12.28
N PRO A 501 10.12 -2.29 -11.44
CA PRO A 501 10.64 -2.85 -10.20
C PRO A 501 9.59 -3.19 -9.13
N LEU A 502 8.39 -2.56 -9.14
CA LEU A 502 7.30 -2.94 -8.23
C LEU A 502 6.81 -4.37 -8.47
N ILE A 503 6.81 -4.81 -9.73
CA ILE A 503 6.25 -6.10 -10.18
C ILE A 503 6.86 -7.28 -9.40
N PHE A 504 8.15 -7.19 -9.03
CA PHE A 504 8.83 -8.22 -8.24
C PHE A 504 9.10 -7.80 -6.78
N MET A 505 9.26 -6.51 -6.47
CA MET A 505 9.48 -6.08 -5.07
C MET A 505 8.23 -6.26 -4.19
N ILE A 506 7.02 -5.99 -4.69
CA ILE A 506 5.80 -6.15 -3.88
C ILE A 506 5.52 -7.63 -3.55
N PRO A 507 5.55 -8.59 -4.50
CA PRO A 507 5.46 -10.02 -4.17
C PRO A 507 6.60 -10.50 -3.26
N THR A 508 7.81 -9.95 -3.40
CA THR A 508 8.94 -10.27 -2.52
C THR A 508 8.67 -9.81 -1.08
N ALA A 509 8.18 -8.58 -0.89
CA ALA A 509 7.80 -8.08 0.43
C ALA A 509 6.70 -8.95 1.07
N ILE A 510 5.66 -9.31 0.31
CA ILE A 510 4.59 -10.20 0.77
C ILE A 510 5.16 -11.56 1.20
N ALA A 511 6.00 -12.19 0.37
CA ALA A 511 6.62 -13.47 0.66
C ALA A 511 7.54 -13.42 1.89
N LEU A 512 8.34 -12.35 2.05
CA LEU A 512 9.16 -12.11 3.25
C LEU A 512 8.29 -11.97 4.51
N GLY A 513 7.16 -11.27 4.42
CA GLY A 513 6.18 -11.14 5.51
C GLY A 513 5.54 -12.49 5.89
N VAL A 514 5.13 -13.28 4.90
CA VAL A 514 4.57 -14.63 5.10
C VAL A 514 5.60 -15.56 5.75
N ILE A 515 6.83 -15.63 5.23
CA ILE A 515 7.90 -16.44 5.83
C ILE A 515 8.20 -15.95 7.26
N GLY A 516 8.23 -14.63 7.47
CA GLY A 516 8.39 -13.99 8.78
C GLY A 516 7.32 -14.39 9.79
N ASN A 517 6.05 -14.54 9.36
CA ASN A 517 4.95 -15.01 10.19
C ASN A 517 5.16 -16.45 10.69
N TYR A 518 5.78 -17.31 9.87
CA TYR A 518 6.10 -18.71 10.22
C TYR A 518 7.51 -18.91 10.81
N MET A 519 8.23 -17.84 11.20
CA MET A 519 9.52 -17.95 11.89
C MET A 519 9.45 -18.29 13.40
N PRO A 520 8.40 -17.97 14.18
CA PRO A 520 8.31 -18.42 15.57
C PRO A 520 8.14 -19.95 15.64
N ARG A 521 8.95 -20.60 16.49
CA ARG A 521 8.87 -22.05 16.72
C ARG A 521 8.95 -22.40 18.20
N ARG A 522 8.35 -23.53 18.56
CA ARG A 522 8.54 -24.16 19.87
C ARG A 522 9.99 -24.62 20.05
N SER A 523 10.46 -24.63 21.30
CA SER A 523 11.68 -25.33 21.70
C SER A 523 11.43 -26.84 21.73
N VAL A 524 12.48 -27.65 21.94
CA VAL A 524 12.32 -29.11 22.08
C VAL A 524 11.39 -29.47 23.25
N LYS A 525 11.50 -28.80 24.41
CA LYS A 525 10.58 -29.00 25.56
C LYS A 525 9.15 -28.59 25.20
N GLY A 526 8.95 -27.39 24.66
CA GLY A 526 7.61 -26.91 24.28
C GLY A 526 6.94 -27.81 23.22
N ASN A 527 7.71 -28.34 22.28
CA ASN A 527 7.20 -29.24 21.24
C ASN A 527 6.80 -30.62 21.79
N GLU A 528 7.61 -31.18 22.69
CA GLU A 528 7.32 -32.46 23.38
C GLU A 528 6.05 -32.36 24.22
N LEU A 529 5.92 -31.30 25.02
CA LEU A 529 4.74 -31.04 25.84
C LEU A 529 3.49 -30.76 24.99
N THR A 530 3.66 -30.14 23.82
CA THR A 530 2.56 -29.96 22.86
C THR A 530 2.13 -31.30 22.25
N ALA A 531 3.05 -32.24 22.02
CA ALA A 531 2.70 -33.58 21.54
C ALA A 531 1.90 -34.36 22.59
N LYS A 532 2.37 -34.39 23.85
CA LYS A 532 1.60 -34.94 24.99
C LYS A 532 0.23 -34.26 25.16
N SER A 533 0.16 -32.93 25.04
CA SER A 533 -1.09 -32.18 25.15
C SER A 533 -2.10 -32.57 24.08
N LYS A 534 -1.66 -32.80 22.84
CA LYS A 534 -2.51 -33.34 21.76
C LYS A 534 -3.02 -34.74 22.08
N ALA A 535 -2.15 -35.63 22.56
CA ALA A 535 -2.52 -37.00 22.88
C ALA A 535 -3.42 -37.12 24.13
N LEU A 536 -3.26 -36.23 25.12
CA LEU A 536 -4.19 -36.09 26.24
C LEU A 536 -5.54 -35.55 25.75
N ARG A 537 -5.55 -34.52 24.89
CA ARG A 537 -6.77 -34.01 24.26
C ARG A 537 -7.52 -35.12 23.51
N ASN A 538 -6.83 -35.92 22.71
CA ASN A 538 -7.41 -37.04 21.97
C ASN A 538 -7.99 -38.09 22.94
N TRP A 539 -7.25 -38.47 23.99
CA TRP A 539 -7.78 -39.42 24.97
C TRP A 539 -9.04 -38.88 25.66
N LEU A 540 -9.07 -37.60 26.02
CA LEU A 540 -10.24 -36.93 26.60
C LEU A 540 -11.45 -36.81 25.65
N THR A 541 -11.24 -36.90 24.33
CA THR A 541 -12.34 -36.91 23.35
C THR A 541 -12.82 -38.31 22.98
N ASP A 542 -12.02 -39.34 23.25
CA ASP A 542 -12.18 -40.67 22.63
C ASP A 542 -12.29 -41.82 23.66
N PHE A 543 -12.00 -41.58 24.95
CA PHE A 543 -11.86 -42.64 25.97
C PHE A 543 -13.07 -43.57 26.12
N SER A 544 -14.31 -43.09 25.89
CA SER A 544 -15.51 -43.93 25.98
C SER A 544 -15.66 -44.91 24.80
N SER A 545 -14.77 -44.83 23.80
CA SER A 545 -14.69 -45.75 22.66
C SER A 545 -13.49 -46.70 22.71
N LEU A 546 -12.56 -46.48 23.66
CA LEU A 546 -11.44 -47.37 23.92
C LEU A 546 -11.90 -48.51 24.85
N ASP A 547 -11.40 -49.73 24.64
CA ASP A 547 -11.66 -50.88 25.53
C ASP A 547 -10.79 -50.81 26.80
N GLU A 548 -10.87 -49.67 27.50
CA GLU A 548 -10.09 -49.34 28.68
C GLU A 548 -11.01 -48.87 29.81
N ARG A 549 -10.66 -49.22 31.06
CA ARG A 549 -11.40 -48.71 32.24
C ARG A 549 -10.86 -47.34 32.60
N PRO A 550 -11.66 -46.26 32.52
CA PRO A 550 -11.18 -44.93 32.88
C PRO A 550 -11.00 -44.78 34.41
N PRO A 551 -10.27 -43.76 34.89
CA PRO A 551 -10.06 -43.56 36.32
C PRO A 551 -11.38 -43.38 37.08
N THR A 552 -11.55 -44.05 38.21
CA THR A 552 -12.77 -43.93 39.04
C THR A 552 -12.67 -42.88 40.14
N ASP A 553 -11.60 -42.07 40.17
CA ASP A 553 -11.36 -41.03 41.16
C ASP A 553 -11.74 -39.65 40.62
N VAL A 554 -12.66 -38.98 41.32
CA VAL A 554 -13.07 -37.59 41.08
C VAL A 554 -11.87 -36.65 41.03
N LYS A 555 -10.84 -36.87 41.85
CA LYS A 555 -9.67 -36.00 41.90
C LYS A 555 -8.91 -35.99 40.57
N VAL A 556 -8.68 -37.17 39.98
CA VAL A 556 -7.99 -37.33 38.68
C VAL A 556 -8.77 -36.64 37.56
N TRP A 557 -10.09 -36.78 37.53
CA TRP A 557 -10.94 -36.08 36.56
C TRP A 557 -10.96 -34.56 36.77
N GLY A 558 -10.93 -34.10 38.02
CA GLY A 558 -10.83 -32.67 38.34
C GLY A 558 -9.61 -32.01 37.69
N GLU A 559 -8.45 -32.68 37.72
CA GLU A 559 -7.21 -32.18 37.08
C GLU A 559 -7.28 -32.25 35.54
N PHE A 560 -7.66 -33.42 35.01
CA PHE A 560 -7.79 -33.63 33.56
C PHE A 560 -8.78 -32.68 32.89
N MET A 561 -9.85 -32.29 33.58
CA MET A 561 -10.86 -31.39 33.02
C MET A 561 -10.39 -29.92 32.95
N VAL A 562 -9.41 -29.50 33.75
CA VAL A 562 -8.71 -28.20 33.55
C VAL A 562 -8.03 -28.19 32.18
N TYR A 563 -7.35 -29.29 31.83
CA TYR A 563 -6.73 -29.46 30.51
C TYR A 563 -7.78 -29.60 29.40
N ALA A 564 -8.89 -30.31 29.64
CA ALA A 564 -10.01 -30.38 28.68
C ALA A 564 -10.57 -29.00 28.34
N TYR A 565 -10.71 -28.11 29.33
CA TYR A 565 -11.11 -26.71 29.13
C TYR A 565 -10.06 -25.92 28.33
N LEU A 566 -8.79 -25.98 28.74
CA LEU A 566 -7.68 -25.31 28.04
C LEU A 566 -7.49 -25.77 26.59
N PHE A 567 -7.85 -27.00 26.26
CA PHE A 567 -7.78 -27.57 24.91
C PHE A 567 -9.08 -27.42 24.10
N GLY A 568 -10.15 -26.85 24.69
CA GLY A 568 -11.45 -26.64 24.02
C GLY A 568 -12.25 -27.92 23.78
N VAL A 569 -12.17 -28.90 24.68
CA VAL A 569 -12.87 -30.20 24.57
C VAL A 569 -13.67 -30.61 25.82
N ALA A 570 -13.74 -29.76 26.86
CA ALA A 570 -14.47 -30.03 28.10
C ALA A 570 -15.92 -30.50 27.87
N ASP A 571 -16.64 -29.83 26.99
CA ASP A 571 -18.01 -30.16 26.56
C ASP A 571 -18.19 -31.59 26.04
N GLN A 572 -17.17 -32.17 25.40
CA GLN A 572 -17.21 -33.53 24.86
C GLN A 572 -16.80 -34.52 25.94
N ALA A 573 -15.71 -34.23 26.66
CA ALA A 573 -15.21 -35.06 27.74
C ALA A 573 -16.25 -35.25 28.86
N ILE A 574 -16.92 -34.18 29.30
CA ILE A 574 -17.91 -34.25 30.39
C ILE A 574 -19.16 -35.06 29.99
N LYS A 575 -19.62 -34.96 28.74
CA LYS A 575 -20.78 -35.72 28.23
C LYS A 575 -20.47 -37.22 28.10
N GLN A 576 -19.26 -37.56 27.64
CA GLN A 576 -18.79 -38.95 27.66
C GLN A 576 -18.62 -39.47 29.08
N LEU A 577 -18.12 -38.64 30.01
CA LEU A 577 -17.93 -39.01 31.41
C LEU A 577 -19.26 -39.28 32.12
N GLN A 578 -20.27 -38.43 31.92
CA GLN A 578 -21.65 -38.64 32.40
C GLN A 578 -22.25 -39.95 31.89
N THR A 579 -21.97 -40.31 30.64
CA THR A 579 -22.49 -41.53 30.01
C THR A 579 -21.76 -42.79 30.49
N THR A 580 -20.44 -42.69 30.70
CA THR A 580 -19.57 -43.84 31.00
C THR A 580 -19.48 -44.12 32.50
N MET A 581 -19.55 -43.08 33.34
CA MET A 581 -19.38 -43.15 34.79
C MET A 581 -20.35 -42.18 35.51
N PRO A 582 -21.68 -42.38 35.39
CA PRO A 582 -22.68 -41.50 36.02
C PRO A 582 -22.51 -41.36 37.54
N GLN A 583 -21.93 -42.36 38.22
CA GLN A 583 -21.66 -42.33 39.66
C GLN A 583 -20.68 -41.22 40.09
N LEU A 584 -19.93 -40.60 39.16
CA LEU A 584 -19.07 -39.44 39.45
C LEU A 584 -19.84 -38.12 39.53
N PHE A 585 -21.15 -38.13 39.24
CA PHE A 585 -22.07 -36.99 39.21
C PHE A 585 -23.18 -37.10 40.26
N GLU A 586 -23.15 -38.15 41.10
CA GLU A 586 -24.06 -38.30 42.23
C GLU A 586 -23.61 -37.37 43.37
N TYR A 587 -24.52 -36.51 43.84
CA TYR A 587 -24.30 -35.64 45.00
C TYR A 587 -25.36 -35.92 46.06
N ASP A 588 -24.91 -36.21 47.28
CA ASP A 588 -25.75 -36.65 48.41
C ASP A 588 -26.27 -35.49 49.30
N GLY A 589 -25.90 -34.24 48.99
CA GLY A 589 -26.25 -33.06 49.78
C GLY A 589 -25.36 -32.82 51.01
N SER A 590 -24.33 -33.64 51.25
CA SER A 590 -23.50 -33.62 52.48
C SER A 590 -22.74 -32.31 52.72
N MET A 591 -22.46 -31.54 51.67
CA MET A 591 -21.79 -30.23 51.75
C MET A 591 -22.77 -29.03 51.73
N GLY A 592 -24.07 -29.29 51.82
CA GLY A 592 -25.13 -28.28 51.88
C GLY A 592 -25.77 -27.94 50.53
N MET A 593 -26.84 -27.14 50.59
CA MET A 593 -27.70 -26.80 49.44
C MET A 593 -27.13 -25.72 48.52
N THR A 594 -26.10 -24.99 48.96
CA THR A 594 -25.40 -23.96 48.19
C THR A 594 -24.14 -24.49 47.50
N TYR A 595 -23.57 -25.58 48.00
CA TYR A 595 -22.33 -26.14 47.45
C TYR A 595 -22.52 -26.58 46.00
N MET A 596 -21.55 -26.23 45.15
CA MET A 596 -21.59 -26.55 43.74
C MET A 596 -20.51 -27.58 43.39
N PRO A 597 -20.89 -28.85 43.09
CA PRO A 597 -19.94 -29.92 42.76
C PRO A 597 -19.03 -29.61 41.57
N TRP A 598 -17.89 -30.31 41.51
CA TRP A 598 -16.80 -30.00 40.58
C TRP A 598 -17.20 -29.98 39.10
N TRP A 599 -18.21 -30.74 38.68
CA TRP A 599 -18.66 -30.79 37.27
C TRP A 599 -19.39 -29.52 36.79
N PHE A 600 -19.93 -28.70 37.70
CA PHE A 600 -20.59 -27.43 37.35
C PHE A 600 -19.62 -26.36 36.82
N TRP A 601 -18.30 -26.58 36.93
CA TRP A 601 -17.31 -25.84 36.15
C TRP A 601 -17.47 -26.01 34.63
N TYR A 602 -18.15 -27.08 34.18
CA TYR A 602 -18.30 -27.49 32.79
C TYR A 602 -19.76 -27.77 32.37
N THR A 603 -20.72 -27.66 33.30
CA THR A 603 -22.15 -27.91 33.04
C THR A 603 -23.00 -26.81 33.65
N GLY A 604 -23.98 -26.30 32.89
CA GLY A 604 -25.02 -25.41 33.42
C GLY A 604 -25.82 -26.06 34.55
N GLY A 605 -26.35 -25.22 35.44
CA GLY A 605 -26.98 -25.64 36.69
C GLY A 605 -28.40 -25.13 36.88
N HIS A 606 -28.94 -25.37 38.08
CA HIS A 606 -30.17 -24.75 38.56
C HIS A 606 -29.97 -24.20 39.97
N THR A 607 -30.58 -23.07 40.28
CA THR A 607 -30.64 -22.55 41.66
C THR A 607 -31.56 -23.38 42.54
N ALA A 608 -31.51 -23.15 43.86
CA ALA A 608 -32.51 -23.65 44.80
C ALA A 608 -33.95 -23.16 44.51
N ALA A 609 -34.13 -22.14 43.66
CA ALA A 609 -35.42 -21.65 43.16
C ALA A 609 -35.81 -22.23 41.78
N GLY A 610 -34.93 -23.03 41.14
CA GLY A 610 -35.16 -23.65 39.83
C GLY A 610 -34.67 -22.84 38.62
N SER A 611 -34.21 -21.60 38.80
CA SER A 611 -33.63 -20.77 37.73
C SER A 611 -32.49 -21.52 37.04
N ALA A 612 -32.49 -21.59 35.71
CA ALA A 612 -31.36 -22.17 34.97
C ALA A 612 -30.15 -21.21 35.01
N MET A 613 -28.97 -21.73 35.34
CA MET A 613 -27.70 -21.00 35.39
C MET A 613 -26.73 -21.49 34.29
N PRO A 614 -25.87 -20.62 33.73
CA PRO A 614 -24.69 -21.04 32.96
C PRO A 614 -23.74 -21.92 33.78
N SER A 615 -22.69 -22.49 33.16
CA SER A 615 -21.63 -23.10 33.97
C SER A 615 -20.85 -22.03 34.74
N VAL A 616 -20.15 -22.45 35.80
CA VAL A 616 -19.31 -21.54 36.59
C VAL A 616 -18.23 -20.88 35.70
N SER A 617 -17.70 -21.61 34.71
CA SER A 617 -16.67 -21.08 33.80
C SER A 617 -17.21 -20.01 32.86
N ASP A 618 -18.38 -20.23 32.25
CA ASP A 618 -19.02 -19.28 31.33
C ASP A 618 -19.35 -17.96 32.04
N MET A 619 -19.89 -18.07 33.25
CA MET A 619 -20.30 -16.91 34.02
C MET A 619 -19.11 -16.12 34.58
N LEU A 620 -18.03 -16.80 35.00
CA LEU A 620 -16.78 -16.15 35.38
C LEU A 620 -16.12 -15.45 34.18
N GLN A 621 -16.02 -16.13 33.03
CA GLN A 621 -15.42 -15.57 31.81
C GLN A 621 -16.23 -14.37 31.30
N THR A 622 -17.56 -14.44 31.33
CA THR A 622 -18.46 -13.33 30.99
C THR A 622 -18.25 -12.13 31.92
N SER A 623 -18.22 -12.36 33.24
CA SER A 623 -17.96 -11.32 34.24
C SER A 623 -16.59 -10.67 34.04
N MET A 624 -15.52 -11.44 33.90
CA MET A 624 -14.17 -10.91 33.66
C MET A 624 -14.07 -10.15 32.32
N THR A 625 -14.72 -10.65 31.26
CA THR A 625 -14.69 -10.00 29.93
C THR A 625 -15.34 -8.62 29.98
N ASN A 626 -16.55 -8.56 30.53
CA ASN A 626 -17.30 -7.31 30.66
C ASN A 626 -16.53 -6.31 31.54
N THR A 627 -16.07 -6.74 32.72
CA THR A 627 -15.35 -5.90 33.69
C THR A 627 -14.08 -5.30 33.09
N MET A 628 -13.25 -6.12 32.42
CA MET A 628 -12.03 -5.65 31.78
C MET A 628 -12.33 -4.66 30.64
N SER A 629 -13.40 -4.90 29.86
CA SER A 629 -13.80 -4.00 28.77
C SER A 629 -14.31 -2.64 29.28
N THR A 630 -15.11 -2.62 30.36
CA THR A 630 -15.60 -1.38 30.98
C THR A 630 -14.45 -0.57 31.56
N ALA A 631 -13.53 -1.22 32.28
CA ALA A 631 -12.37 -0.56 32.86
C ALA A 631 -11.43 0.04 31.79
N GLN A 632 -11.16 -0.70 30.71
CA GLN A 632 -10.36 -0.20 29.59
C GLN A 632 -11.05 0.95 28.83
N ALA A 633 -12.36 0.89 28.65
CA ALA A 633 -13.13 1.96 28.01
C ALA A 633 -13.02 3.26 28.80
N ALA A 634 -13.20 3.21 30.13
CA ALA A 634 -13.09 4.37 31.02
C ALA A 634 -11.72 5.07 30.94
N LEU A 635 -10.63 4.30 30.85
CA LEU A 635 -9.27 4.83 30.71
C LEU A 635 -8.99 5.46 29.33
N SER A 636 -9.67 4.98 28.28
CA SER A 636 -9.41 5.41 26.89
C SER A 636 -10.00 6.78 26.51
N GLY A 637 -11.01 7.27 27.24
CA GLY A 637 -11.75 8.50 26.89
C GLY A 637 -11.03 9.82 27.15
N ALA A 638 -9.77 9.80 27.59
CA ALA A 638 -9.13 10.94 28.26
C ALA A 638 -8.21 11.84 27.39
N SER A 639 -7.98 11.55 26.09
CA SER A 639 -6.95 12.30 25.32
C SER A 639 -7.10 12.32 23.79
N GLY A 640 -7.02 13.52 23.18
CA GLY A 640 -6.67 13.72 21.75
C GLY A 640 -7.36 14.92 21.05
N ASN A 641 -6.61 15.82 20.40
CA ASN A 641 -7.18 16.88 19.52
C ASN A 641 -6.13 17.56 18.57
N PHE A 642 -6.50 17.81 17.29
CA PHE A 642 -5.90 18.71 16.24
C PHE A 642 -4.39 18.61 15.86
N SER A 643 -3.93 18.48 14.58
CA SER A 643 -3.81 19.41 13.40
C SER A 643 -2.60 20.41 13.46
N SER A 644 -1.93 20.95 12.41
CA SER A 644 -1.98 20.96 10.91
C SER A 644 -0.56 21.36 10.35
N GLY A 645 -0.19 21.58 9.06
CA GLY A 645 -0.77 21.32 7.72
C GLY A 645 -0.44 22.39 6.62
N GLY A 646 0.41 22.10 5.59
CA GLY A 646 0.56 22.92 4.34
C GLY A 646 1.94 22.92 3.60
N GLY A 647 1.99 23.22 2.28
CA GLY A 647 3.19 23.81 1.60
C GLY A 647 3.77 23.25 0.25
N PHE A 648 3.35 23.80 -0.90
CA PHE A 648 4.02 24.05 -2.21
C PHE A 648 5.27 23.26 -2.78
N GLY A 649 5.16 22.72 -4.03
CA GLY A 649 5.76 23.34 -5.25
C GLY A 649 7.02 22.79 -6.00
N GLY A 650 6.86 22.28 -7.24
CA GLY A 650 7.72 22.55 -8.43
C GLY A 650 8.85 21.56 -8.88
N GLY A 651 9.05 21.37 -10.20
CA GLY A 651 10.24 20.67 -10.78
C GLY A 651 10.19 20.33 -12.30
N PHE A 652 11.34 20.41 -13.00
CA PHE A 652 11.53 20.23 -14.47
C PHE A 652 13.02 19.91 -14.78
N SER A 653 13.51 19.43 -15.94
CA SER A 653 12.94 18.98 -17.24
C SER A 653 13.82 17.87 -17.89
N GLY A 654 13.63 17.50 -19.17
CA GLY A 654 14.16 16.26 -19.78
C GLY A 654 15.03 16.31 -21.06
N GLY A 655 15.51 17.49 -21.52
CA GLY A 655 16.64 17.63 -22.47
C GLY A 655 16.48 17.21 -23.95
N GLY A 656 16.42 18.19 -24.86
CA GLY A 656 16.63 17.98 -26.30
C GLY A 656 16.17 19.16 -27.17
N GLY A 657 16.67 19.19 -28.42
CA GLY A 657 16.14 20.01 -29.52
C GLY A 657 16.72 21.42 -29.69
N GLY A 658 17.56 21.60 -30.71
CA GLY A 658 18.06 22.90 -31.18
C GLY A 658 17.26 23.52 -32.33
N GLY A 659 16.25 22.83 -32.86
CA GLY A 659 15.42 23.32 -33.96
C GLY A 659 14.47 24.45 -33.54
N PHE A 660 14.04 25.24 -34.52
CA PHE A 660 13.05 26.30 -34.31
C PHE A 660 11.65 25.73 -34.10
N GLY A 661 10.76 26.47 -33.45
CA GLY A 661 9.37 26.08 -33.22
C GLY A 661 9.03 26.12 -31.73
N GLY A 662 7.94 26.81 -31.40
CA GLY A 662 7.35 26.84 -30.06
C GLY A 662 6.07 26.00 -30.02
N GLY A 663 5.17 26.37 -29.12
CA GLY A 663 3.89 25.68 -28.95
C GLY A 663 2.71 26.65 -28.92
N GLY A 664 1.60 26.20 -28.34
CA GLY A 664 0.34 26.92 -28.38
C GLY A 664 -0.59 26.59 -27.23
N GLY A 665 -1.79 27.16 -27.30
CA GLY A 665 -2.82 26.94 -26.29
C GLY A 665 -4.20 27.40 -26.74
N ALA A 666 -5.21 27.06 -25.95
CA ALA A 666 -6.55 27.66 -26.02
C ALA A 666 -6.88 28.45 -24.75
N ARG A 667 -7.88 29.35 -24.83
CA ARG A 667 -8.47 30.08 -23.70
C ARG A 667 -9.90 30.54 -23.96
#